data_AF-A0A9P9A0C3-F1
#
_entry.id   AF-A0A9P9A0C3-F1
#
_cell.length_a   1.000
_cell.length_b   1.000
_cell.length_c   1.000
_cell.angle_alpha   90.00
_cell.angle_beta   90.00
_cell.angle_gamma   90.00
#
_symmetry.space_group_name_H-M   'P 1'
#
loop_
_entity.id
_entity.type
_entity.pdbx_description
1 polymer ?
#
loop_
_entity_poly.entity_id
_entity_poly.type
_entity_poly.pdbx_seq_one_letter_code
_entity_poly.pdbx_strand_id
1 'polypeptide(L)'
;MAHGDKPAQMPSSAAATNPDHDTLKYSLLGPSLTKAGQGSVDQSKVSEVIYNASKGSKFFNREEAKDVILTKKITAILAKKSRLEKLDLSRELRQADQLITQLEATRDLTQWVVHVDCDAFYAAVEQLDRPELKEVPFAVGGGVLTTCNYIARKYGCRSGMAGFVAKKLCPDLLLIPLNFDKYTAKAHEVREVLAEYDPRFESASIDEAYLNITEYCNEHGLNPEEVVQRMREEVHERTKITVSAGIAANAKLAKICSNMNKPNGQYILPNRRSAIVSFMRDLPCRMVNGIGRVLERELAEVGVKTCGDIYPERKYLRQLFGEKTYEFLIMVHLGLGRTNVQPAEEHERKSVGTESTFRDMSDPAQLRDKMKWLAEELEKDMRRAECKGRTLCLKVKLHTYEVFTRQVVTPKAIYLADDLYNHALPMLAKVEQEMPSLKLRLMGLRCTHLVSTKKPDTRAFFGFKPRRIESSDLTPDSSTMKRKVDDSAEGEWETWPEEELVDITDAELEASASALLGNERDDGPGDNYRHHGKEVVPNPKPKKKPVSAKLEEKAEEEEEEWWDCPICSRPQTADERQFNEHIDLCLSRQTIRDAVQRETESISPVPRNNEPPDANKRLKTNSGEKKRGHNSNAATVDPKQRKLFFG
;
A
#
# COMPACT_ATOMS: atom_id res chain seq x y z
N MET A 1 46.29 -62.62 -37.15
CA MET A 1 45.24 -61.88 -37.88
C MET A 1 43.94 -62.18 -37.12
N ALA A 2 43.28 -61.26 -36.43
CA ALA A 2 42.80 -59.91 -36.82
C ALA A 2 41.64 -60.04 -37.84
N HIS A 3 40.48 -59.37 -37.72
CA HIS A 3 39.99 -58.32 -36.79
C HIS A 3 38.62 -58.73 -36.18
N GLY A 4 38.01 -58.04 -35.21
CA GLY A 4 38.45 -56.85 -34.47
C GLY A 4 37.71 -55.55 -34.81
N ASP A 5 36.38 -55.51 -34.70
CA ASP A 5 35.54 -54.33 -35.00
C ASP A 5 34.70 -53.83 -33.80
N LYS A 6 34.39 -52.52 -33.80
CA LYS A 6 33.65 -51.83 -32.73
C LYS A 6 32.36 -51.18 -33.27
N PRO A 7 31.26 -51.12 -32.50
CA PRO A 7 30.15 -50.22 -32.81
C PRO A 7 30.59 -48.74 -32.72
N ALA A 8 30.02 -47.89 -33.57
CA ALA A 8 30.49 -46.53 -33.79
C ALA A 8 30.18 -45.55 -32.62
N GLN A 9 31.00 -44.49 -32.51
CA GLN A 9 30.77 -43.39 -31.58
C GLN A 9 29.62 -42.49 -32.07
N MET A 10 28.71 -42.13 -31.17
CA MET A 10 27.76 -41.03 -31.42
C MET A 10 28.48 -39.67 -31.28
N PRO A 11 28.10 -38.65 -32.06
CA PRO A 11 28.80 -37.37 -32.07
C PRO A 11 28.58 -36.59 -30.76
N SER A 12 29.66 -36.39 -30.00
CA SER A 12 29.64 -35.50 -28.85
C SER A 12 29.48 -34.05 -29.29
N SER A 13 28.35 -33.44 -28.93
CA SER A 13 28.12 -31.99 -29.04
C SER A 13 27.43 -31.45 -27.78
N ALA A 14 27.80 -31.99 -26.62
CA ALA A 14 27.47 -31.41 -25.32
C ALA A 14 28.21 -30.07 -25.17
N ALA A 15 27.56 -28.98 -25.57
CA ALA A 15 28.02 -27.63 -25.25
C ALA A 15 28.10 -27.48 -23.73
N ALA A 16 29.29 -27.17 -23.20
CA ALA A 16 29.53 -27.17 -21.77
C ALA A 16 28.79 -26.02 -21.07
N THR A 17 27.63 -26.34 -20.49
CA THR A 17 26.91 -25.44 -19.60
C THR A 17 27.63 -25.40 -18.25
N ASN A 18 28.32 -24.29 -17.95
CA ASN A 18 28.90 -24.09 -16.62
C ASN A 18 27.80 -24.19 -15.54
N PRO A 19 27.92 -25.10 -14.56
CA PRO A 19 26.93 -25.24 -13.49
C PRO A 19 26.95 -24.04 -12.52
N ASP A 20 28.05 -23.28 -12.48
CA ASP A 20 28.30 -22.15 -11.57
C ASP A 20 27.28 -20.99 -11.66
N HIS A 21 26.42 -20.98 -12.69
CA HIS A 21 25.46 -19.91 -12.93
C HIS A 21 23.99 -20.34 -12.79
N ASP A 22 23.66 -21.58 -12.46
CA ASP A 22 22.24 -22.02 -12.42
C ASP A 22 21.43 -21.35 -11.31
N THR A 23 22.06 -20.98 -10.19
CA THR A 23 21.48 -20.15 -9.13
C THR A 23 21.20 -18.71 -9.60
N LEU A 24 22.17 -18.10 -10.29
CA LEU A 24 22.04 -16.77 -10.88
C LEU A 24 20.96 -16.74 -11.98
N LYS A 25 20.89 -17.77 -12.83
CA LYS A 25 19.81 -17.97 -13.81
C LYS A 25 18.45 -17.94 -13.10
N TYR A 26 18.27 -18.72 -12.02
CA TYR A 26 17.03 -18.71 -11.24
C TYR A 26 16.74 -17.33 -10.61
N SER A 27 17.75 -16.63 -10.12
CA SER A 27 17.63 -15.26 -9.58
C SER A 27 17.20 -14.24 -10.65
N LEU A 28 17.68 -14.37 -11.88
CA LEU A 28 17.33 -13.48 -13.00
C LEU A 28 15.91 -13.69 -13.54
N LEU A 29 15.22 -14.80 -13.24
CA LEU A 29 13.84 -15.07 -13.68
C LEU A 29 12.80 -14.03 -13.19
N GLY A 30 13.12 -13.27 -12.15
CA GLY A 30 12.26 -12.27 -11.51
C GLY A 30 11.28 -12.84 -10.44
N PRO A 31 10.67 -11.98 -9.60
CA PRO A 31 9.80 -12.41 -8.48
C PRO A 31 8.54 -13.18 -8.93
N SER A 32 8.11 -12.94 -10.17
CA SER A 32 6.82 -13.38 -10.73
C SER A 32 6.85 -14.77 -11.39
N LEU A 33 7.83 -15.63 -11.06
CA LEU A 33 8.00 -16.95 -11.70
C LEU A 33 6.73 -17.81 -11.63
N THR A 34 6.08 -17.88 -10.47
CA THR A 34 4.90 -18.73 -10.21
C THR A 34 3.57 -18.08 -10.62
N LYS A 35 3.56 -17.13 -11.56
CA LYS A 35 2.30 -16.50 -12.02
C LYS A 35 1.47 -17.48 -12.87
N ALA A 36 0.18 -17.58 -12.54
CA ALA A 36 -0.79 -18.39 -13.26
C ALA A 36 -0.82 -18.09 -14.77
N GLY A 37 -0.97 -19.14 -15.58
CA GLY A 37 -0.87 -19.07 -17.04
C GLY A 37 0.52 -19.37 -17.63
N GLN A 38 1.53 -19.70 -16.81
CA GLN A 38 2.86 -20.14 -17.28
C GLN A 38 3.11 -21.66 -17.17
N GLY A 39 2.09 -22.47 -16.86
CA GLY A 39 2.26 -23.91 -16.56
C GLY A 39 2.78 -24.77 -17.72
N SER A 40 2.62 -24.34 -18.97
CA SER A 40 3.12 -25.02 -20.18
C SER A 40 4.42 -24.41 -20.73
N VAL A 41 5.10 -23.55 -19.96
CA VAL A 41 6.26 -22.78 -20.43
C VAL A 41 7.55 -23.46 -19.99
N ASP A 42 8.45 -23.71 -20.94
CA ASP A 42 9.82 -24.13 -20.69
C ASP A 42 10.58 -22.99 -19.97
N GLN A 43 10.63 -23.07 -18.64
CA GLN A 43 11.31 -22.07 -17.81
C GLN A 43 12.83 -22.11 -17.99
N SER A 44 13.43 -23.22 -18.43
CA SER A 44 14.87 -23.31 -18.73
C SER A 44 15.21 -22.43 -19.92
N LYS A 45 14.48 -22.59 -21.04
CA LYS A 45 14.63 -21.74 -22.24
C LYS A 45 14.33 -20.28 -21.95
N VAL A 46 13.29 -19.98 -21.15
CA VAL A 46 13.01 -18.60 -20.69
C VAL A 46 14.19 -18.05 -19.88
N SER A 47 14.77 -18.86 -18.98
CA SER A 47 15.93 -18.48 -18.18
C SER A 47 17.16 -18.17 -19.04
N GLU A 48 17.43 -18.98 -20.07
CA GLU A 48 18.55 -18.76 -20.99
C GLU A 48 18.38 -17.48 -21.81
N VAL A 49 17.17 -17.20 -22.31
CA VAL A 49 16.90 -15.95 -23.04
C VAL A 49 17.08 -14.74 -22.11
N ILE A 50 16.60 -14.80 -20.86
CA ILE A 50 16.78 -13.71 -19.89
C ILE A 50 18.26 -13.52 -19.52
N TYR A 51 19.00 -14.62 -19.27
CA TYR A 51 20.42 -14.60 -18.97
C TYR A 51 21.22 -13.98 -20.12
N ASN A 52 21.05 -14.49 -21.35
CA ASN A 52 21.73 -13.98 -22.54
C ASN A 52 21.28 -12.56 -22.93
N ALA A 53 20.06 -12.16 -22.58
CA ALA A 53 19.59 -10.79 -22.76
C ALA A 53 20.19 -9.79 -21.75
N SER A 54 20.63 -10.26 -20.59
CA SER A 54 21.08 -9.42 -19.46
C SER A 54 22.60 -9.42 -19.27
N LYS A 55 23.30 -10.48 -19.70
CA LYS A 55 24.75 -10.69 -19.50
C LYS A 55 25.58 -9.47 -19.88
N GLY A 56 26.50 -9.08 -19.00
CA GLY A 56 27.38 -7.91 -19.17
C GLY A 56 26.73 -6.55 -18.91
N SER A 57 25.43 -6.48 -18.60
CA SER A 57 24.80 -5.26 -18.14
C SER A 57 25.15 -4.95 -16.67
N LYS A 58 25.14 -3.66 -16.30
CA LYS A 58 25.31 -3.23 -14.90
C LYS A 58 24.33 -3.91 -13.93
N PHE A 59 23.13 -4.28 -14.41
CA PHE A 59 22.14 -5.02 -13.62
C PHE A 59 22.59 -6.46 -13.35
N PHE A 60 23.00 -7.18 -14.41
CA PHE A 60 23.49 -8.55 -14.30
C PHE A 60 24.65 -8.67 -13.32
N ASN A 61 25.64 -7.79 -13.41
CA ASN A 61 26.81 -7.79 -12.53
C ASN A 61 26.39 -7.56 -11.05
N ARG A 62 25.31 -6.78 -10.80
CA ARG A 62 24.77 -6.57 -9.44
C ARG A 62 24.01 -7.78 -8.91
N GLU A 63 23.23 -8.47 -9.75
CA GLU A 63 22.56 -9.71 -9.36
C GLU A 63 23.55 -10.88 -9.16
N GLU A 64 24.63 -10.93 -9.94
CA GLU A 64 25.76 -11.86 -9.75
C GLU A 64 26.45 -11.62 -8.39
N ALA A 65 26.76 -10.36 -8.06
CA ALA A 65 27.31 -10.01 -6.76
C ALA A 65 26.36 -10.37 -5.59
N LYS A 66 25.03 -10.20 -5.77
CA LYS A 66 24.03 -10.66 -4.79
C LYS A 66 24.00 -12.17 -4.65
N ASP A 67 24.06 -12.94 -5.74
CA ASP A 67 24.01 -14.40 -5.68
C ASP A 67 25.25 -14.97 -4.98
N VAL A 68 26.42 -14.35 -5.17
CA VAL A 68 27.65 -14.68 -4.42
C VAL A 68 27.49 -14.36 -2.92
N ILE A 69 26.88 -13.24 -2.54
CA ILE A 69 26.61 -12.89 -1.14
C ILE A 69 25.62 -13.88 -0.50
N LEU A 70 24.53 -14.19 -1.20
CA LEU A 70 23.53 -15.17 -0.75
C LEU A 70 24.14 -16.56 -0.60
N THR A 71 24.97 -16.99 -1.56
CA THR A 71 25.68 -18.28 -1.48
C THR A 71 26.59 -18.34 -0.25
N LYS A 72 27.33 -17.27 0.08
CA LYS A 72 28.12 -17.19 1.33
C LYS A 72 27.26 -17.27 2.59
N LYS A 73 26.11 -16.58 2.62
CA LYS A 73 25.15 -16.65 3.73
C LYS A 73 24.62 -18.08 3.92
N ILE A 74 24.27 -18.76 2.81
CA ILE A 74 23.85 -20.17 2.81
C ILE A 74 24.96 -21.07 3.34
N THR A 75 26.22 -20.90 2.91
CA THR A 75 27.36 -21.68 3.44
C THR A 75 27.50 -21.52 4.96
N ALA A 76 27.32 -20.29 5.49
CA ALA A 76 27.34 -20.05 6.93
C ALA A 76 26.16 -20.69 7.67
N ILE A 77 24.95 -20.67 7.10
CA ILE A 77 23.75 -21.34 7.63
C ILE A 77 23.97 -22.87 7.66
N LEU A 78 24.51 -23.47 6.60
CA LEU A 78 24.82 -24.90 6.53
C LEU A 78 25.91 -25.31 7.52
N ALA A 79 26.97 -24.51 7.68
CA ALA A 79 27.99 -24.73 8.70
C ALA A 79 27.40 -24.65 10.12
N LYS A 80 26.46 -23.70 10.35
CA LYS A 80 25.71 -23.60 11.61
C LYS A 80 24.84 -24.84 11.83
N LYS A 81 24.10 -25.33 10.82
CA LYS A 81 23.31 -26.57 10.91
C LYS A 81 24.18 -27.78 11.25
N SER A 82 25.30 -27.97 10.54
CA SER A 82 26.25 -29.08 10.79
C SER A 82 26.92 -29.03 12.18
N ARG A 83 26.97 -27.86 12.83
CA ARG A 83 27.35 -27.75 14.25
C ARG A 83 26.20 -28.15 15.17
N LEU A 84 24.98 -27.70 14.88
CA LEU A 84 23.78 -28.01 15.67
C LEU A 84 23.37 -29.48 15.61
N GLU A 85 23.61 -30.16 14.48
CA GLU A 85 23.37 -31.60 14.30
C GLU A 85 24.22 -32.49 15.24
N LYS A 86 25.29 -31.94 15.82
CA LYS A 86 26.20 -32.63 16.75
C LYS A 86 25.87 -32.36 18.22
N LEU A 87 24.82 -31.60 18.51
CA LEU A 87 24.38 -31.24 19.85
C LEU A 87 23.07 -31.95 20.22
N ASP A 88 22.86 -32.18 21.51
CA ASP A 88 21.51 -32.47 22.00
C ASP A 88 20.66 -31.19 21.90
N LEU A 89 19.58 -31.28 21.13
CA LEU A 89 18.58 -30.22 20.93
C LEU A 89 17.22 -30.60 21.53
N SER A 90 17.19 -31.51 22.51
CA SER A 90 15.97 -31.95 23.20
C SER A 90 15.28 -30.83 23.99
N ARG A 91 15.93 -29.68 24.21
CA ARG A 91 15.28 -28.47 24.75
C ARG A 91 14.57 -27.70 23.63
N GLU A 92 15.26 -27.44 22.53
CA GLU A 92 14.76 -26.70 21.36
C GLU A 92 13.59 -27.44 20.70
N LEU A 93 13.67 -28.77 20.62
CA LEU A 93 12.59 -29.63 20.13
C LEU A 93 11.33 -29.49 21.01
N ARG A 94 11.47 -29.58 22.34
CA ARG A 94 10.36 -29.37 23.29
C ARG A 94 9.76 -27.97 23.21
N GLN A 95 10.60 -26.94 23.00
CA GLN A 95 10.12 -25.56 22.81
C GLN A 95 9.35 -25.39 21.48
N ALA A 96 9.75 -26.11 20.43
CA ALA A 96 8.99 -26.15 19.18
C ALA A 96 7.66 -26.89 19.31
N ASP A 97 7.63 -28.02 20.03
CA ASP A 97 6.41 -28.78 20.29
C ASP A 97 5.44 -28.00 21.21
N GLN A 98 5.97 -27.24 22.16
CA GLN A 98 5.20 -26.29 22.98
C GLN A 98 4.61 -25.15 22.13
N LEU A 99 5.42 -24.50 21.29
CA LEU A 99 4.94 -23.42 20.41
C LEU A 99 3.89 -23.93 19.42
N ILE A 100 4.10 -25.12 18.84
CA ILE A 100 3.10 -25.79 17.99
C ILE A 100 1.79 -26.00 18.75
N THR A 101 1.86 -26.48 19.98
CA THR A 101 0.67 -26.72 20.82
C THR A 101 -0.07 -25.41 21.14
N GLN A 102 0.67 -24.33 21.45
CA GLN A 102 0.12 -23.01 21.74
C GLN A 102 -0.55 -22.38 20.50
N LEU A 103 0.10 -22.44 19.34
CA LEU A 103 -0.45 -21.93 18.07
C LEU A 103 -1.62 -22.78 17.55
N GLU A 104 -1.58 -24.09 17.75
CA GLU A 104 -2.70 -24.97 17.40
C GLU A 104 -3.94 -24.68 18.26
N ALA A 105 -3.76 -24.31 19.54
CA ALA A 105 -4.84 -23.91 20.43
C ALA A 105 -5.50 -22.57 20.06
N THR A 106 -4.83 -21.71 19.26
CA THR A 106 -5.42 -20.48 18.71
C THR A 106 -6.08 -20.67 17.34
N ARG A 107 -6.22 -21.92 16.85
CA ARG A 107 -6.83 -22.20 15.55
C ARG A 107 -8.33 -21.97 15.54
N ASP A 108 -8.72 -20.82 15.01
CA ASP A 108 -10.08 -20.56 14.53
C ASP A 108 -10.33 -21.26 13.17
N LEU A 109 -11.49 -21.90 13.05
CA LEU A 109 -12.04 -22.53 11.83
C LEU A 109 -13.50 -22.10 11.54
N THR A 110 -14.02 -21.16 12.33
CA THR A 110 -15.43 -20.71 12.25
C THR A 110 -15.67 -19.77 11.06
N GLN A 111 -14.62 -19.10 10.57
CA GLN A 111 -14.72 -18.04 9.58
C GLN A 111 -14.52 -18.54 8.13
N TRP A 112 -15.28 -17.98 7.19
CA TRP A 112 -15.13 -18.17 5.76
C TRP A 112 -14.46 -16.94 5.13
N VAL A 113 -13.13 -16.95 5.12
CA VAL A 113 -12.33 -15.90 4.51
C VAL A 113 -12.15 -16.19 3.02
N VAL A 114 -12.47 -15.19 2.19
CA VAL A 114 -12.28 -15.21 0.75
C VAL A 114 -11.13 -14.28 0.38
N HIS A 115 -10.29 -14.68 -0.57
CA HIS A 115 -9.38 -13.77 -1.27
C HIS A 115 -9.79 -13.70 -2.74
N VAL A 116 -10.07 -12.49 -3.23
CA VAL A 116 -10.44 -12.19 -4.62
C VAL A 116 -9.27 -11.52 -5.34
N ASP A 117 -8.99 -11.95 -6.57
CA ASP A 117 -7.79 -11.58 -7.32
C ASP A 117 -8.17 -11.40 -8.81
N CYS A 118 -8.12 -10.18 -9.34
CA CYS A 118 -8.59 -9.87 -10.71
C CYS A 118 -7.63 -10.38 -11.80
N ASP A 119 -8.14 -11.09 -12.80
CA ASP A 119 -7.29 -11.84 -13.73
C ASP A 119 -6.55 -10.94 -14.72
N ALA A 120 -5.23 -10.82 -14.51
CA ALA A 120 -4.34 -9.95 -15.29
C ALA A 120 -4.74 -8.47 -15.31
N PHE A 121 -5.47 -8.01 -14.27
CA PHE A 121 -6.25 -6.76 -14.19
C PHE A 121 -5.99 -5.70 -15.27
N TYR A 122 -4.88 -4.94 -15.24
CA TYR A 122 -4.66 -3.84 -16.20
C TYR A 122 -4.70 -4.29 -17.68
N ALA A 123 -4.31 -5.53 -17.99
CA ALA A 123 -4.44 -6.08 -19.34
C ALA A 123 -5.92 -6.41 -19.68
N ALA A 124 -6.67 -7.00 -18.75
CA ALA A 124 -8.11 -7.20 -18.94
C ALA A 124 -8.85 -5.86 -19.13
N VAL A 125 -8.43 -4.81 -18.42
CA VAL A 125 -8.94 -3.44 -18.55
C VAL A 125 -8.58 -2.81 -19.91
N GLU A 126 -7.39 -3.02 -20.45
CA GLU A 126 -7.06 -2.61 -21.83
C GLU A 126 -7.85 -3.39 -22.89
N GLN A 127 -8.18 -4.65 -22.65
CA GLN A 127 -9.01 -5.49 -23.53
C GLN A 127 -10.51 -5.13 -23.54
N LEU A 128 -10.97 -4.19 -22.71
CA LEU A 128 -12.34 -3.65 -22.78
C LEU A 128 -12.46 -2.62 -23.91
N ASP A 129 -11.57 -1.63 -23.95
CA ASP A 129 -11.57 -0.56 -24.96
C ASP A 129 -11.06 -1.04 -26.33
N ARG A 130 -10.18 -2.06 -26.32
CA ARG A 130 -9.52 -2.62 -27.50
C ARG A 130 -9.71 -4.14 -27.58
N PRO A 131 -10.87 -4.62 -28.06
CA PRO A 131 -11.17 -6.06 -28.12
C PRO A 131 -10.16 -6.87 -28.94
N GLU A 132 -9.48 -6.26 -29.92
CA GLU A 132 -8.44 -6.89 -30.74
C GLU A 132 -7.23 -7.36 -29.92
N LEU A 133 -7.00 -6.78 -28.74
CA LEU A 133 -5.96 -7.21 -27.79
C LEU A 133 -6.25 -8.58 -27.13
N LYS A 134 -7.40 -9.21 -27.42
CA LYS A 134 -7.73 -10.56 -26.97
C LYS A 134 -6.98 -11.64 -27.75
N GLU A 135 -6.63 -11.38 -29.00
CA GLU A 135 -6.03 -12.38 -29.92
C GLU A 135 -4.50 -12.27 -30.04
N VAL A 136 -3.89 -11.21 -29.51
CA VAL A 136 -2.45 -10.91 -29.67
C VAL A 136 -1.70 -10.87 -28.33
N PRO A 137 -0.39 -11.20 -28.28
CA PRO A 137 0.42 -11.04 -27.07
C PRO A 137 0.66 -9.55 -26.77
N PHE A 138 0.28 -9.09 -25.58
CA PHE A 138 0.62 -7.74 -25.13
C PHE A 138 0.89 -7.64 -23.63
N ALA A 139 1.57 -6.55 -23.26
CA ALA A 139 1.86 -6.18 -21.89
C ALA A 139 1.58 -4.69 -21.63
N VAL A 140 1.36 -4.35 -20.36
CA VAL A 140 1.18 -2.98 -19.88
C VAL A 140 2.45 -2.56 -19.14
N GLY A 141 2.99 -1.40 -19.51
CA GLY A 141 4.30 -0.90 -19.07
C GLY A 141 5.38 -1.05 -20.15
N GLY A 142 6.14 0.03 -20.41
CA GLY A 142 7.15 0.08 -21.48
C GLY A 142 8.55 -0.36 -21.04
N GLY A 143 9.13 0.34 -20.07
CA GLY A 143 10.48 0.01 -19.55
C GLY A 143 10.51 -1.31 -18.77
N VAL A 144 9.53 -1.50 -17.87
CA VAL A 144 9.27 -2.74 -17.14
C VAL A 144 7.78 -3.03 -17.19
N LEU A 145 7.43 -4.31 -17.36
CA LEU A 145 6.06 -4.78 -17.45
C LEU A 145 5.40 -4.77 -16.07
N THR A 146 4.30 -4.05 -15.92
CA THR A 146 3.46 -4.12 -14.72
C THR A 146 2.60 -5.38 -14.74
N THR A 147 2.03 -5.72 -15.91
CA THR A 147 1.33 -7.00 -16.15
C THR A 147 1.31 -7.33 -17.65
N CYS A 148 0.82 -8.52 -18.00
CA CYS A 148 0.61 -8.95 -19.38
C CYS A 148 -0.54 -9.97 -19.49
N ASN A 149 -1.14 -10.05 -20.68
CA ASN A 149 -2.27 -10.94 -20.95
C ASN A 149 -1.85 -12.42 -20.96
N TYR A 150 -2.83 -13.32 -20.87
CA TYR A 150 -2.57 -14.76 -20.80
C TYR A 150 -1.96 -15.34 -22.09
N ILE A 151 -2.00 -14.63 -23.22
CA ILE A 151 -1.26 -15.00 -24.44
C ILE A 151 0.23 -14.73 -24.23
N ALA A 152 0.62 -13.51 -23.85
CA ALA A 152 2.01 -13.15 -23.59
C ALA A 152 2.65 -14.04 -22.49
N ARG A 153 1.88 -14.45 -21.48
CA ARG A 153 2.35 -15.39 -20.44
C ARG A 153 2.82 -16.74 -20.99
N LYS A 154 2.27 -17.23 -22.11
CA LYS A 154 2.72 -18.48 -22.78
C LYS A 154 4.13 -18.38 -23.37
N TYR A 155 4.67 -17.18 -23.53
CA TYR A 155 6.05 -16.92 -23.93
C TYR A 155 6.99 -16.69 -22.71
N GLY A 156 6.48 -16.83 -21.48
CA GLY A 156 7.22 -16.54 -20.25
C GLY A 156 7.18 -15.07 -19.81
N CYS A 157 6.55 -14.16 -20.57
CA CYS A 157 6.39 -12.76 -20.16
C CYS A 157 5.59 -12.65 -18.85
N ARG A 158 6.00 -11.74 -17.95
CA ARG A 158 5.45 -11.59 -16.60
C ARG A 158 5.74 -10.22 -15.98
N SER A 159 4.98 -9.88 -14.94
CA SER A 159 5.16 -8.68 -14.11
C SER A 159 6.59 -8.58 -13.54
N GLY A 160 7.17 -7.38 -13.56
CA GLY A 160 8.55 -7.12 -13.10
C GLY A 160 9.65 -7.44 -14.13
N MET A 161 9.31 -7.93 -15.33
CA MET A 161 10.25 -8.16 -16.41
C MET A 161 10.53 -6.87 -17.20
N ALA A 162 11.78 -6.64 -17.63
CA ALA A 162 12.11 -5.51 -18.50
C ALA A 162 11.53 -5.70 -19.92
N GLY A 163 10.96 -4.65 -20.51
CA GLY A 163 10.25 -4.71 -21.79
C GLY A 163 11.12 -5.19 -22.96
N PHE A 164 12.41 -4.82 -22.97
CA PHE A 164 13.37 -5.29 -23.98
C PHE A 164 13.71 -6.78 -23.84
N VAL A 165 13.59 -7.36 -22.64
CA VAL A 165 13.76 -8.81 -22.41
C VAL A 165 12.48 -9.55 -22.79
N ALA A 166 11.32 -8.99 -22.46
CA ALA A 166 10.03 -9.54 -22.88
C ALA A 166 9.90 -9.59 -24.41
N LYS A 167 10.37 -8.56 -25.14
CA LYS A 167 10.45 -8.59 -26.62
C LYS A 167 11.46 -9.59 -27.19
N LYS A 168 12.42 -10.10 -26.41
CA LYS A 168 13.29 -11.22 -26.84
C LYS A 168 12.63 -12.59 -26.61
N LEU A 169 11.69 -12.69 -25.68
CA LEU A 169 10.85 -13.88 -25.48
C LEU A 169 9.68 -13.95 -26.47
N CYS A 170 9.10 -12.80 -26.80
CA CYS A 170 7.97 -12.65 -27.71
C CYS A 170 8.21 -11.41 -28.61
N PRO A 171 8.75 -11.57 -29.83
CA PRO A 171 9.06 -10.45 -30.73
C PRO A 171 7.84 -9.56 -31.04
N ASP A 172 6.69 -10.19 -31.24
CA ASP A 172 5.41 -9.56 -31.60
C ASP A 172 4.72 -8.88 -30.41
N LEU A 173 5.33 -8.89 -29.21
CA LEU A 173 4.75 -8.34 -27.99
C LEU A 173 4.46 -6.83 -28.13
N LEU A 174 3.18 -6.48 -28.09
CA LEU A 174 2.74 -5.09 -28.00
C LEU A 174 2.97 -4.56 -26.57
N LEU A 175 3.47 -3.34 -26.45
CA LEU A 175 3.71 -2.67 -25.16
C LEU A 175 2.81 -1.44 -25.06
N ILE A 176 1.88 -1.47 -24.10
CA ILE A 176 0.86 -0.43 -23.91
C ILE A 176 1.26 0.46 -22.71
N PRO A 177 1.12 1.80 -22.81
CA PRO A 177 1.31 2.70 -21.67
C PRO A 177 0.36 2.38 -20.49
N LEU A 178 0.76 2.79 -19.28
CA LEU A 178 -0.09 2.72 -18.09
C LEU A 178 -1.15 3.84 -18.12
N ASN A 179 -2.39 3.51 -17.75
CA ASN A 179 -3.48 4.46 -17.50
C ASN A 179 -4.09 4.18 -16.12
N PHE A 180 -3.51 4.78 -15.07
CA PHE A 180 -3.90 4.51 -13.69
C PHE A 180 -5.35 4.93 -13.39
N ASP A 181 -5.83 6.04 -13.95
CA ASP A 181 -7.18 6.55 -13.70
C ASP A 181 -8.24 5.54 -14.14
N LYS A 182 -8.06 4.94 -15.33
CA LYS A 182 -8.90 3.87 -15.87
C LYS A 182 -8.87 2.61 -15.00
N TYR A 183 -7.69 2.23 -14.50
CA TYR A 183 -7.56 1.06 -13.62
C TYR A 183 -8.23 1.31 -12.26
N THR A 184 -8.09 2.51 -11.69
CA THR A 184 -8.70 2.90 -10.41
C THR A 184 -10.22 2.98 -10.53
N ALA A 185 -10.75 3.56 -11.62
CA ALA A 185 -12.18 3.58 -11.90
C ALA A 185 -12.77 2.16 -12.00
N LYS A 186 -12.14 1.26 -12.79
CA LYS A 186 -12.62 -0.12 -12.92
C LYS A 186 -12.48 -0.92 -11.61
N ALA A 187 -11.45 -0.64 -10.80
CA ALA A 187 -11.29 -1.24 -9.48
C ALA A 187 -12.40 -0.78 -8.50
N HIS A 188 -12.83 0.47 -8.58
CA HIS A 188 -13.98 0.96 -7.81
C HIS A 188 -15.26 0.19 -8.18
N GLU A 189 -15.54 -0.04 -9.46
CA GLU A 189 -16.69 -0.86 -9.90
C GLU A 189 -16.66 -2.29 -9.34
N VAL A 190 -15.48 -2.94 -9.32
CA VAL A 190 -15.33 -4.28 -8.70
C VAL A 190 -15.61 -4.19 -7.19
N ARG A 191 -15.02 -3.21 -6.50
CA ARG A 191 -15.21 -2.99 -5.05
C ARG A 191 -16.66 -2.69 -4.67
N GLU A 192 -17.44 -2.04 -5.53
CA GLU A 192 -18.88 -1.85 -5.29
C GLU A 192 -19.62 -3.19 -5.15
N VAL A 193 -19.23 -4.21 -5.93
CA VAL A 193 -19.83 -5.56 -5.81
C VAL A 193 -19.32 -6.27 -4.56
N LEU A 194 -18.03 -6.18 -4.25
CA LEU A 194 -17.46 -6.81 -3.05
C LEU A 194 -18.11 -6.29 -1.76
N ALA A 195 -18.44 -4.99 -1.71
CA ALA A 195 -19.14 -4.36 -0.60
C ALA A 195 -20.59 -4.86 -0.37
N GLU A 196 -21.20 -5.57 -1.33
CA GLU A 196 -22.50 -6.22 -1.16
C GLU A 196 -22.39 -7.59 -0.46
N TYR A 197 -21.18 -8.16 -0.37
CA TYR A 197 -20.91 -9.44 0.29
C TYR A 197 -20.15 -9.31 1.62
N ASP A 198 -19.30 -8.29 1.75
CA ASP A 198 -18.64 -7.88 2.99
C ASP A 198 -18.35 -6.36 2.92
N PRO A 199 -19.11 -5.50 3.60
CA PRO A 199 -18.85 -4.06 3.60
C PRO A 199 -17.57 -3.67 4.35
N ARG A 200 -16.97 -4.58 5.12
CA ARG A 200 -15.72 -4.41 5.90
C ARG A 200 -14.50 -5.09 5.25
N PHE A 201 -14.61 -5.47 3.98
CA PHE A 201 -13.52 -6.11 3.23
C PHE A 201 -12.20 -5.30 3.26
N GLU A 202 -11.07 -5.99 3.13
CA GLU A 202 -9.75 -5.36 3.04
C GLU A 202 -9.28 -5.27 1.59
N SER A 203 -9.09 -4.06 1.05
CA SER A 203 -8.43 -3.90 -0.25
C SER A 203 -6.91 -4.04 -0.11
N ALA A 204 -6.38 -5.22 -0.43
CA ALA A 204 -4.95 -5.52 -0.35
C ALA A 204 -4.12 -4.80 -1.44
N SER A 205 -4.71 -4.60 -2.63
CA SER A 205 -4.17 -3.79 -3.73
C SER A 205 -5.32 -3.08 -4.48
N ILE A 206 -5.07 -2.71 -5.73
CA ILE A 206 -6.08 -2.23 -6.69
C ILE A 206 -6.90 -3.40 -7.29
N ASP A 207 -6.32 -4.60 -7.33
CA ASP A 207 -6.82 -5.80 -7.99
C ASP A 207 -7.03 -7.02 -7.07
N GLU A 208 -6.61 -6.90 -5.80
CA GLU A 208 -6.69 -7.95 -4.76
C GLU A 208 -7.46 -7.44 -3.53
N ALA A 209 -8.33 -8.29 -2.96
CA ALA A 209 -9.09 -8.02 -1.75
C ALA A 209 -9.30 -9.28 -0.88
N TYR A 210 -9.43 -9.10 0.44
CA TYR A 210 -9.90 -10.12 1.37
C TYR A 210 -11.30 -9.78 1.88
N LEU A 211 -12.20 -10.76 1.94
CA LEU A 211 -13.56 -10.65 2.50
C LEU A 211 -13.74 -11.70 3.59
N ASN A 212 -14.60 -11.43 4.57
CA ASN A 212 -15.12 -12.43 5.51
C ASN A 212 -16.63 -12.64 5.27
N ILE A 213 -16.99 -13.65 4.48
CA ILE A 213 -18.39 -13.89 4.09
C ILE A 213 -19.18 -14.71 5.12
N THR A 214 -18.67 -14.90 6.33
CA THR A 214 -19.29 -15.76 7.36
C THR A 214 -20.70 -15.28 7.72
N GLU A 215 -20.86 -13.97 7.95
CA GLU A 215 -22.14 -13.33 8.27
C GLU A 215 -23.11 -13.47 7.10
N TYR A 216 -22.69 -13.07 5.89
CA TYR A 216 -23.47 -13.19 4.66
C TYR A 216 -23.97 -14.63 4.39
N CYS A 217 -23.12 -15.65 4.57
CA CYS A 217 -23.51 -17.06 4.40
C CYS A 217 -24.60 -17.47 5.39
N ASN A 218 -24.49 -17.03 6.65
CA ASN A 218 -25.43 -17.35 7.71
C ASN A 218 -26.79 -16.65 7.50
N GLU A 219 -26.79 -15.37 7.15
CA GLU A 219 -28.01 -14.58 6.89
C GLU A 219 -28.82 -15.13 5.71
N HIS A 220 -28.15 -15.53 4.64
CA HIS A 220 -28.79 -16.00 3.40
C HIS A 220 -29.00 -17.52 3.35
N GLY A 221 -28.46 -18.28 4.32
CA GLY A 221 -28.51 -19.75 4.33
C GLY A 221 -27.76 -20.41 3.17
N LEU A 222 -26.71 -19.75 2.63
CA LEU A 222 -26.01 -20.17 1.41
C LEU A 222 -24.66 -20.83 1.71
N ASN A 223 -24.24 -21.73 0.82
CA ASN A 223 -22.92 -22.34 0.90
C ASN A 223 -21.83 -21.33 0.45
N PRO A 224 -20.67 -21.25 1.13
CA PRO A 224 -19.59 -20.30 0.78
C PRO A 224 -19.13 -20.39 -0.68
N GLU A 225 -19.07 -21.60 -1.24
CA GLU A 225 -18.70 -21.83 -2.63
C GLU A 225 -19.72 -21.24 -3.62
N GLU A 226 -21.01 -21.30 -3.28
CA GLU A 226 -22.09 -20.71 -4.07
C GLU A 226 -22.11 -19.18 -3.97
N VAL A 227 -21.91 -18.63 -2.76
CA VAL A 227 -21.78 -17.17 -2.53
C VAL A 227 -20.65 -16.59 -3.39
N VAL A 228 -19.48 -17.25 -3.42
CA VAL A 228 -18.33 -16.79 -4.20
C VAL A 228 -18.48 -17.01 -5.71
N GLN A 229 -19.20 -18.05 -6.14
CA GLN A 229 -19.54 -18.22 -7.56
C GLN A 229 -20.47 -17.07 -8.02
N ARG A 230 -21.54 -16.78 -7.28
CA ARG A 230 -22.46 -15.65 -7.56
C ARG A 230 -21.71 -14.30 -7.56
N MET A 231 -20.82 -14.07 -6.59
CA MET A 231 -19.97 -12.87 -6.52
C MET A 231 -19.10 -12.70 -7.78
N ARG A 232 -18.49 -13.78 -8.25
CA ARG A 232 -17.66 -13.77 -9.47
C ARG A 232 -18.48 -13.54 -10.73
N GLU A 233 -19.68 -14.10 -10.79
CA GLU A 233 -20.64 -13.88 -11.87
C GLU A 233 -21.12 -12.42 -11.91
N GLU A 234 -21.51 -11.83 -10.77
CA GLU A 234 -21.99 -10.44 -10.68
C GLU A 234 -20.87 -9.41 -10.94
N VAL A 235 -19.64 -9.67 -10.48
CA VAL A 235 -18.47 -8.87 -10.87
C VAL A 235 -18.26 -8.93 -12.38
N HIS A 236 -18.35 -10.11 -12.99
CA HIS A 236 -18.18 -10.24 -14.44
C HIS A 236 -19.32 -9.60 -15.23
N GLU A 237 -20.57 -9.74 -14.78
CA GLU A 237 -21.73 -9.14 -15.42
C GLU A 237 -21.65 -7.61 -15.41
N ARG A 238 -21.40 -7.01 -14.25
CA ARG A 238 -21.36 -5.54 -14.11
C ARG A 238 -20.11 -4.92 -14.74
N THR A 239 -18.93 -5.46 -14.47
CA THR A 239 -17.65 -4.80 -14.80
C THR A 239 -16.98 -5.27 -16.10
N LYS A 240 -17.38 -6.46 -16.59
CA LYS A 240 -16.75 -7.26 -17.66
C LYS A 240 -15.33 -7.78 -17.37
N ILE A 241 -14.81 -7.58 -16.16
CA ILE A 241 -13.55 -8.19 -15.67
C ILE A 241 -13.86 -9.59 -15.08
N THR A 242 -12.95 -10.56 -15.22
CA THR A 242 -13.04 -11.83 -14.48
C THR A 242 -12.16 -11.80 -13.23
N VAL A 243 -12.60 -12.45 -12.17
CA VAL A 243 -11.83 -12.59 -10.94
C VAL A 243 -11.79 -14.06 -10.51
N SER A 244 -10.65 -14.46 -9.95
CA SER A 244 -10.46 -15.76 -9.34
C SER A 244 -10.48 -15.61 -7.82
N ALA A 245 -11.01 -16.62 -7.13
CA ALA A 245 -11.24 -16.56 -5.68
C ALA A 245 -10.72 -17.80 -4.94
N GLY A 246 -10.25 -17.61 -3.72
CA GLY A 246 -9.85 -18.68 -2.82
C GLY A 246 -10.61 -18.60 -1.52
N ILE A 247 -11.21 -19.71 -1.09
CA ILE A 247 -12.13 -19.78 0.05
C ILE A 247 -11.51 -20.70 1.11
N ALA A 248 -11.28 -20.19 2.32
CA ALA A 248 -10.67 -20.96 3.40
C ALA A 248 -10.90 -20.36 4.80
N ALA A 249 -10.47 -21.08 5.84
CA ALA A 249 -10.58 -20.65 7.23
C ALA A 249 -9.86 -19.33 7.57
N ASN A 250 -8.85 -18.92 6.79
CA ASN A 250 -8.04 -17.73 7.08
C ASN A 250 -7.41 -17.12 5.81
N ALA A 251 -6.99 -15.86 5.91
CA ALA A 251 -6.48 -15.08 4.78
C ALA A 251 -5.24 -15.67 4.09
N LYS A 252 -4.34 -16.35 4.83
CA LYS A 252 -3.16 -16.99 4.24
C LYS A 252 -3.58 -18.12 3.29
N LEU A 253 -4.45 -19.01 3.79
CA LEU A 253 -4.97 -20.12 3.00
C LEU A 253 -5.80 -19.61 1.81
N ALA A 254 -6.64 -18.59 2.02
CA ALA A 254 -7.46 -17.98 0.97
C ALA A 254 -6.60 -17.42 -0.18
N LYS A 255 -5.52 -16.68 0.12
CA LYS A 255 -4.60 -16.16 -0.91
C LYS A 255 -3.94 -17.28 -1.72
N ILE A 256 -3.50 -18.36 -1.05
CA ILE A 256 -2.93 -19.53 -1.72
C ILE A 256 -3.97 -20.19 -2.64
N CYS A 257 -5.19 -20.43 -2.13
CA CYS A 257 -6.28 -21.06 -2.89
C CYS A 257 -6.67 -20.25 -4.14
N SER A 258 -6.70 -18.91 -4.05
CA SER A 258 -7.09 -18.01 -5.15
C SER A 258 -6.16 -18.08 -6.38
N ASN A 259 -4.99 -18.70 -6.24
CA ASN A 259 -4.03 -18.90 -7.33
C ASN A 259 -4.12 -20.29 -7.98
N MET A 260 -4.80 -21.26 -7.36
CA MET A 260 -4.84 -22.65 -7.85
C MET A 260 -5.61 -22.77 -9.17
N ASN A 261 -6.82 -22.19 -9.22
CA ASN A 261 -7.74 -22.31 -10.36
C ASN A 261 -7.80 -21.01 -11.20
N LYS A 262 -6.65 -20.36 -11.45
CA LYS A 262 -6.56 -19.14 -12.28
C LYS A 262 -6.31 -19.44 -13.76
N PRO A 263 -6.92 -18.70 -14.72
CA PRO A 263 -7.87 -17.60 -14.53
C PRO A 263 -9.33 -18.05 -14.38
N ASN A 264 -10.19 -17.14 -13.91
CA ASN A 264 -11.65 -17.25 -13.82
C ASN A 264 -12.18 -18.58 -13.24
N GLY A 265 -11.52 -19.08 -12.20
CA GLY A 265 -11.98 -20.18 -11.37
C GLY A 265 -11.81 -19.89 -9.88
N GLN A 266 -12.40 -20.74 -9.06
CA GLN A 266 -12.31 -20.64 -7.61
C GLN A 266 -11.85 -21.96 -6.99
N TYR A 267 -11.31 -21.91 -5.78
CA TYR A 267 -10.88 -23.08 -5.02
C TYR A 267 -11.29 -22.95 -3.56
N ILE A 268 -11.95 -23.97 -3.01
CA ILE A 268 -12.31 -24.07 -1.60
C ILE A 268 -11.40 -25.07 -0.87
N LEU A 269 -10.76 -24.62 0.20
CA LEU A 269 -10.10 -25.48 1.18
C LEU A 269 -11.03 -25.65 2.39
N PRO A 270 -11.61 -26.84 2.64
CA PRO A 270 -12.58 -27.03 3.71
C PRO A 270 -12.02 -26.66 5.09
N ASN A 271 -12.84 -26.00 5.91
CA ASN A 271 -12.55 -25.58 7.29
C ASN A 271 -12.45 -26.77 8.27
N ARG A 272 -11.53 -27.69 8.01
CA ARG A 272 -11.26 -28.90 8.80
C ARG A 272 -9.76 -29.03 8.99
N ARG A 273 -9.32 -29.14 10.25
CA ARG A 273 -7.89 -29.26 10.62
C ARG A 273 -7.12 -30.24 9.72
N SER A 274 -7.66 -31.45 9.50
CA SER A 274 -7.01 -32.48 8.68
C SER A 274 -6.86 -32.08 7.22
N ALA A 275 -7.87 -31.43 6.61
CA ALA A 275 -7.78 -30.95 5.23
C ALA A 275 -6.69 -29.86 5.10
N ILE A 276 -6.65 -28.91 6.04
CA ILE A 276 -5.65 -27.83 6.06
C ILE A 276 -4.23 -28.38 6.25
N VAL A 277 -4.02 -29.29 7.21
CA VAL A 277 -2.69 -29.87 7.48
C VAL A 277 -2.22 -30.74 6.30
N SER A 278 -3.10 -31.55 5.68
CA SER A 278 -2.75 -32.30 4.47
C SER A 278 -2.43 -31.39 3.28
N PHE A 279 -3.21 -30.32 3.08
CA PHE A 279 -2.96 -29.33 2.01
C PHE A 279 -1.61 -28.62 2.20
N MET A 280 -1.29 -28.16 3.41
CA MET A 280 -0.02 -27.49 3.67
C MET A 280 1.18 -28.45 3.59
N ARG A 281 1.05 -29.70 4.05
CA ARG A 281 2.14 -30.69 4.02
C ARG A 281 2.80 -30.79 2.64
N ASP A 282 1.99 -30.88 1.59
CA ASP A 282 2.45 -31.12 0.22
C ASP A 282 2.70 -29.81 -0.57
N LEU A 283 2.37 -28.65 0.01
CA LEU A 283 2.51 -27.35 -0.64
C LEU A 283 3.97 -26.89 -0.68
N PRO A 284 4.54 -26.55 -1.85
CA PRO A 284 5.87 -25.95 -1.94
C PRO A 284 5.93 -24.61 -1.18
N CYS A 285 6.96 -24.41 -0.36
CA CYS A 285 7.12 -23.21 0.48
C CYS A 285 6.97 -21.91 -0.33
N ARG A 286 7.46 -21.91 -1.57
CA ARG A 286 7.43 -20.77 -2.51
C ARG A 286 6.03 -20.25 -2.88
N MET A 287 4.98 -21.04 -2.67
CA MET A 287 3.59 -20.64 -2.89
C MET A 287 3.01 -19.81 -1.73
N VAL A 288 3.70 -19.78 -0.57
CA VAL A 288 3.23 -19.10 0.63
C VAL A 288 3.64 -17.63 0.64
N ASN A 289 2.68 -16.75 0.92
CA ASN A 289 2.95 -15.32 1.08
C ASN A 289 3.95 -15.07 2.23
N GLY A 290 5.06 -14.38 1.91
CA GLY A 290 6.21 -14.17 2.79
C GLY A 290 7.46 -14.96 2.39
N ILE A 291 7.33 -16.09 1.67
CA ILE A 291 8.48 -16.88 1.20
C ILE A 291 8.90 -16.40 -0.19
N GLY A 292 9.74 -15.36 -0.20
CA GLY A 292 10.43 -14.89 -1.41
C GLY A 292 11.56 -15.82 -1.84
N ARG A 293 12.12 -15.60 -3.04
CA ARG A 293 13.13 -16.49 -3.66
C ARG A 293 14.44 -16.62 -2.88
N VAL A 294 14.77 -15.63 -2.06
CA VAL A 294 15.93 -15.67 -1.15
C VAL A 294 15.69 -16.71 -0.04
N LEU A 295 14.60 -16.54 0.71
CA LEU A 295 14.20 -17.48 1.77
C LEU A 295 13.85 -18.87 1.22
N GLU A 296 13.25 -18.97 0.02
CA GLU A 296 13.06 -20.24 -0.70
C GLU A 296 14.37 -21.00 -0.87
N ARG A 297 15.43 -20.34 -1.34
CA ARG A 297 16.75 -20.97 -1.52
C ARG A 297 17.37 -21.34 -0.18
N GLU A 298 17.36 -20.42 0.79
CA GLU A 298 17.89 -20.68 2.14
C GLU A 298 17.19 -21.86 2.85
N LEU A 299 15.88 -22.01 2.67
CA LEU A 299 15.09 -23.14 3.17
C LEU A 299 15.41 -24.44 2.42
N ALA A 300 15.44 -24.41 1.08
CA ALA A 300 15.67 -25.60 0.27
C ALA A 300 17.04 -26.25 0.54
N GLU A 301 18.07 -25.44 0.80
CA GLU A 301 19.44 -25.87 1.12
C GLU A 301 19.51 -26.52 2.51
N VAL A 302 18.74 -26.05 3.50
CA VAL A 302 18.64 -26.71 4.82
C VAL A 302 17.68 -27.92 4.83
N GLY A 303 17.08 -28.27 3.69
CA GLY A 303 16.20 -29.43 3.50
C GLY A 303 14.71 -29.14 3.43
N VAL A 304 14.29 -27.87 3.57
CA VAL A 304 12.87 -27.46 3.63
C VAL A 304 12.38 -26.99 2.26
N LYS A 305 11.63 -27.84 1.54
CA LYS A 305 11.11 -27.54 0.18
C LYS A 305 9.59 -27.37 0.18
N THR A 306 8.90 -28.17 1.00
CA THR A 306 7.46 -28.14 1.27
C THR A 306 7.19 -27.62 2.68
N CYS A 307 5.95 -27.18 2.95
CA CYS A 307 5.59 -26.77 4.31
C CYS A 307 5.47 -27.95 5.29
N GLY A 308 5.48 -29.21 4.79
CA GLY A 308 5.67 -30.41 5.60
C GLY A 308 7.09 -30.52 6.19
N ASP A 309 8.11 -30.23 5.39
CA ASP A 309 9.54 -30.37 5.77
C ASP A 309 9.96 -29.45 6.93
N ILE A 310 9.19 -28.39 7.18
CA ILE A 310 9.36 -27.48 8.32
C ILE A 310 9.35 -28.24 9.66
N TYR A 311 8.49 -29.27 9.80
CA TYR A 311 8.31 -29.96 11.08
C TYR A 311 9.48 -30.88 11.48
N PRO A 312 10.07 -31.70 10.60
CA PRO A 312 11.35 -32.37 10.87
C PRO A 312 12.47 -31.42 11.31
N GLU A 313 12.57 -30.25 10.67
CA GLU A 313 13.67 -29.30 10.86
C GLU A 313 13.46 -28.33 12.05
N ARG A 314 12.28 -28.32 12.68
CA ARG A 314 11.84 -27.30 13.66
C ARG A 314 12.82 -26.98 14.81
N LYS A 315 13.58 -27.98 15.28
CA LYS A 315 14.62 -27.84 16.32
C LYS A 315 15.82 -26.95 15.92
N TYR A 316 16.06 -26.79 14.62
CA TYR A 316 17.15 -25.96 14.08
C TYR A 316 16.67 -24.55 13.71
N LEU A 317 15.46 -24.42 13.16
CA LEU A 317 14.98 -23.23 12.45
C LEU A 317 15.18 -21.92 13.21
N ARG A 318 14.83 -21.84 14.50
CA ARG A 318 15.07 -20.64 15.34
C ARG A 318 16.53 -20.22 15.37
N GLN A 319 17.45 -21.17 15.51
CA GLN A 319 18.89 -20.89 15.56
C GLN A 319 19.48 -20.55 14.19
N LEU A 320 18.84 -20.97 13.09
CA LEU A 320 19.27 -20.67 11.73
C LEU A 320 18.73 -19.32 11.23
N PHE A 321 17.48 -18.98 11.55
CA PHE A 321 16.73 -17.87 10.92
C PHE A 321 16.17 -16.80 11.89
N GLY A 322 16.38 -16.94 13.20
CA GLY A 322 15.85 -16.03 14.22
C GLY A 322 14.37 -16.25 14.54
N GLU A 323 13.89 -15.69 15.65
CA GLU A 323 12.56 -15.97 16.22
C GLU A 323 11.42 -15.72 15.24
N LYS A 324 11.36 -14.50 14.67
CA LYS A 324 10.23 -14.05 13.82
C LYS A 324 10.05 -14.93 12.58
N THR A 325 11.16 -15.35 11.96
CA THR A 325 11.15 -16.25 10.80
C THR A 325 10.72 -17.66 11.20
N TYR A 326 11.18 -18.12 12.37
CA TYR A 326 10.82 -19.42 12.93
C TYR A 326 9.33 -19.50 13.31
N GLU A 327 8.79 -18.54 14.06
CA GLU A 327 7.37 -18.43 14.38
C GLU A 327 6.50 -18.45 13.10
N PHE A 328 6.88 -17.63 12.11
CA PHE A 328 6.23 -17.60 10.81
C PHE A 328 6.25 -18.98 10.12
N LEU A 329 7.39 -19.69 10.12
CA LEU A 329 7.49 -21.03 9.53
C LEU A 329 6.61 -22.05 10.28
N ILE A 330 6.55 -22.00 11.61
CA ILE A 330 5.65 -22.87 12.38
C ILE A 330 4.17 -22.56 12.08
N MET A 331 3.79 -21.28 12.00
CA MET A 331 2.43 -20.90 11.56
C MET A 331 2.13 -21.40 10.15
N VAL A 332 3.10 -21.35 9.23
CA VAL A 332 2.96 -21.85 7.86
C VAL A 332 2.80 -23.37 7.82
N HIS A 333 3.59 -24.12 8.58
CA HIS A 333 3.43 -25.58 8.72
C HIS A 333 2.01 -25.95 9.19
N LEU A 334 1.48 -25.21 10.16
CA LEU A 334 0.14 -25.43 10.71
C LEU A 334 -1.00 -24.85 9.84
N GLY A 335 -0.70 -24.15 8.74
CA GLY A 335 -1.69 -23.48 7.90
C GLY A 335 -2.44 -22.34 8.60
N LEU A 336 -1.80 -21.70 9.59
CA LEU A 336 -2.37 -20.62 10.38
C LEU A 336 -2.18 -19.25 9.73
N GLY A 337 -3.12 -18.36 9.99
CA GLY A 337 -3.15 -16.98 9.52
C GLY A 337 -4.33 -16.25 10.17
N ARG A 338 -4.43 -14.93 9.95
CA ARG A 338 -5.54 -14.13 10.47
C ARG A 338 -6.89 -14.59 9.92
N THR A 339 -7.87 -14.74 10.80
CA THR A 339 -9.28 -14.93 10.44
C THR A 339 -10.03 -13.60 10.42
N ASN A 340 -9.62 -12.62 11.24
CA ASN A 340 -10.10 -11.25 11.16
C ASN A 340 -9.68 -10.57 9.84
N VAL A 341 -10.68 -10.04 9.14
CA VAL A 341 -10.58 -9.15 7.97
C VAL A 341 -11.13 -7.79 8.40
N GLN A 342 -10.44 -6.72 8.03
CA GLN A 342 -10.81 -5.36 8.42
C GLN A 342 -10.43 -4.36 7.32
N PRO A 343 -11.12 -3.22 7.19
CA PRO A 343 -10.83 -2.23 6.16
C PRO A 343 -9.38 -1.73 6.17
N ALA A 344 -8.84 -1.44 4.99
CA ALA A 344 -7.44 -1.03 4.83
C ALA A 344 -7.12 0.30 5.54
N GLU A 345 -8.12 1.15 5.74
CA GLU A 345 -8.09 2.41 6.49
C GLU A 345 -8.04 2.25 8.02
N GLU A 346 -8.35 1.06 8.55
CA GLU A 346 -8.20 0.76 10.00
C GLU A 346 -6.75 0.36 10.35
N HIS A 347 -5.87 0.18 9.36
CA HIS A 347 -4.45 -0.07 9.56
C HIS A 347 -3.63 1.23 9.63
N GLU A 348 -2.80 1.37 10.67
CA GLU A 348 -1.87 2.49 10.79
C GLU A 348 -0.81 2.47 9.67
N ARG A 349 -0.80 3.52 8.84
CA ARG A 349 0.22 3.73 7.79
C ARG A 349 1.56 4.10 8.43
N LYS A 350 2.58 3.27 8.22
CA LYS A 350 3.91 3.44 8.83
C LYS A 350 4.86 4.39 8.08
N SER A 351 4.64 4.60 6.78
CA SER A 351 5.44 5.53 5.95
C SER A 351 4.66 6.08 4.76
N VAL A 352 5.15 7.20 4.22
CA VAL A 352 4.79 7.76 2.90
C VAL A 352 6.08 8.14 2.20
N GLY A 353 6.22 7.84 0.92
CA GLY A 353 7.45 8.11 0.18
C GLY A 353 7.24 8.07 -1.33
N THR A 354 8.08 8.81 -2.06
CA THR A 354 8.11 8.88 -3.51
C THR A 354 9.54 8.65 -4.02
N GLU A 355 9.69 7.89 -5.09
CA GLU A 355 10.99 7.64 -5.73
C GLU A 355 10.86 7.55 -7.24
N SER A 356 11.90 7.97 -7.95
CA SER A 356 11.88 8.10 -9.41
C SER A 356 13.19 7.59 -9.99
N THR A 357 13.09 6.65 -10.93
CA THR A 357 14.21 6.22 -11.79
C THR A 357 14.36 7.17 -12.98
N PHE A 358 15.61 7.48 -13.32
CA PHE A 358 16.02 8.38 -14.41
C PHE A 358 17.29 7.84 -15.10
N ARG A 359 17.68 8.46 -16.23
CA ARG A 359 18.95 8.16 -16.93
C ARG A 359 20.15 8.54 -16.05
N ASP A 360 21.27 7.81 -16.18
CA ASP A 360 22.46 7.96 -15.32
C ASP A 360 22.93 9.43 -15.17
N MET A 361 22.65 10.05 -14.02
CA MET A 361 22.86 11.47 -13.71
C MET A 361 23.98 11.66 -12.67
N SER A 362 24.87 12.63 -12.90
CA SER A 362 26.00 12.95 -12.01
C SER A 362 26.29 14.45 -11.88
N ASP A 363 25.44 15.31 -12.45
CA ASP A 363 25.58 16.76 -12.32
C ASP A 363 24.97 17.24 -10.98
N PRO A 364 25.71 17.98 -10.13
CA PRO A 364 25.21 18.38 -8.82
C PRO A 364 23.96 19.26 -8.85
N ALA A 365 23.77 20.08 -9.89
CA ALA A 365 22.60 20.96 -10.03
C ALA A 365 21.35 20.17 -10.40
N GLN A 366 21.42 19.30 -11.43
CA GLN A 366 20.35 18.37 -11.79
C GLN A 366 19.95 17.47 -10.61
N LEU A 367 20.92 17.05 -9.79
CA LEU A 367 20.66 16.30 -8.56
C LEU A 367 19.91 17.13 -7.50
N ARG A 368 20.08 18.46 -7.45
CA ARG A 368 19.30 19.35 -6.56
C ARG A 368 17.92 19.63 -7.11
N ASP A 369 17.78 19.86 -8.41
CA ASP A 369 16.48 20.04 -9.05
C ASP A 369 15.62 18.78 -8.88
N LYS A 370 16.23 17.59 -9.03
CA LYS A 370 15.54 16.32 -8.77
C LYS A 370 15.18 16.12 -7.30
N MET A 371 16.03 16.56 -6.36
CA MET A 371 15.72 16.56 -4.93
C MET A 371 14.53 17.47 -4.60
N LYS A 372 14.48 18.67 -5.19
CA LYS A 372 13.38 19.63 -5.00
C LYS A 372 12.06 19.06 -5.53
N TRP A 373 12.07 18.50 -6.74
CA TRP A 373 10.91 17.83 -7.32
C TRP A 373 10.41 16.66 -6.45
N LEU A 374 11.31 15.84 -5.89
CA LEU A 374 10.93 14.77 -4.96
C LEU A 374 10.31 15.29 -3.67
N ALA A 375 10.75 16.45 -3.15
CA ALA A 375 10.16 17.08 -1.99
C ALA A 375 8.76 17.66 -2.28
N GLU A 376 8.56 18.23 -3.47
CA GLU A 376 7.26 18.72 -3.97
C GLU A 376 6.25 17.59 -4.20
N GLU A 377 6.66 16.45 -4.77
CA GLU A 377 5.80 15.26 -4.90
C GLU A 377 5.49 14.62 -3.53
N LEU A 378 6.50 14.48 -2.67
CA LEU A 378 6.30 13.91 -1.33
C LEU A 378 5.33 14.75 -0.49
N GLU A 379 5.41 16.08 -0.58
CA GLU A 379 4.45 16.97 0.06
C GLU A 379 3.01 16.69 -0.42
N LYS A 380 2.78 16.53 -1.74
CA LYS A 380 1.44 16.22 -2.29
C LYS A 380 0.89 14.90 -1.75
N ASP A 381 1.71 13.85 -1.70
CA ASP A 381 1.32 12.55 -1.18
C ASP A 381 1.11 12.55 0.34
N MET A 382 1.90 13.32 1.09
CA MET A 382 1.73 13.50 2.54
C MET A 382 0.50 14.33 2.89
N ARG A 383 0.15 15.34 2.06
CA ARG A 383 -1.14 16.04 2.13
C ARG A 383 -2.31 15.08 1.87
N ARG A 384 -2.26 14.26 0.80
CA ARG A 384 -3.31 13.28 0.48
C ARG A 384 -3.47 12.20 1.55
N ALA A 385 -2.37 11.78 2.17
CA ALA A 385 -2.35 10.84 3.29
C ALA A 385 -2.67 11.49 4.66
N GLU A 386 -2.97 12.78 4.68
CA GLU A 386 -3.26 13.58 5.89
C GLU A 386 -2.22 13.38 7.01
N CYS A 387 -0.92 13.39 6.69
CA CYS A 387 0.14 13.05 7.64
C CYS A 387 1.38 13.97 7.59
N LYS A 388 2.15 13.97 8.69
CA LYS A 388 3.52 14.50 8.80
C LYS A 388 4.45 13.36 9.24
N GLY A 389 5.75 13.45 8.99
CA GLY A 389 6.75 12.47 9.45
C GLY A 389 7.77 13.07 10.41
N ARG A 390 8.21 12.30 11.42
CA ARG A 390 9.32 12.69 12.32
C ARG A 390 10.69 12.22 11.85
N THR A 391 10.75 11.35 10.85
CA THR A 391 12.01 10.87 10.27
C THR A 391 11.92 10.99 8.76
N LEU A 392 12.93 11.63 8.15
CA LEU A 392 13.09 11.72 6.71
C LEU A 392 14.22 10.79 6.27
N CYS A 393 13.94 9.95 5.28
CA CYS A 393 14.90 9.03 4.68
C CYS A 393 15.12 9.42 3.21
N LEU A 394 16.39 9.65 2.86
CA LEU A 394 16.86 9.74 1.48
C LEU A 394 17.28 8.35 1.00
N LYS A 395 16.76 7.94 -0.16
CA LYS A 395 17.16 6.73 -0.89
C LYS A 395 17.79 7.13 -2.21
N VAL A 396 18.95 6.57 -2.52
CA VAL A 396 19.62 6.70 -3.82
C VAL A 396 19.96 5.34 -4.39
N LYS A 397 19.98 5.21 -5.72
CA LYS A 397 20.49 4.04 -6.43
C LYS A 397 21.59 4.49 -7.37
N LEU A 398 22.77 3.90 -7.25
CA LEU A 398 23.86 4.15 -8.21
C LEU A 398 23.49 3.57 -9.58
N HIS A 399 24.13 4.08 -10.62
CA HIS A 399 23.95 3.58 -11.98
C HIS A 399 24.24 2.08 -12.15
N THR A 400 25.03 1.53 -11.23
CA THR A 400 25.47 0.13 -11.05
C THR A 400 24.53 -0.70 -10.17
N TYR A 401 23.35 -0.16 -9.82
CA TYR A 401 22.25 -0.84 -9.10
C TYR A 401 22.50 -1.15 -7.61
N GLU A 402 23.59 -0.68 -7.01
CA GLU A 402 23.68 -0.52 -5.56
C GLU A 402 22.63 0.48 -5.07
N VAL A 403 22.05 0.22 -3.89
CA VAL A 403 21.08 1.12 -3.22
C VAL A 403 21.69 1.54 -1.90
N PHE A 404 21.65 2.84 -1.64
CA PHE A 404 22.09 3.43 -0.37
C PHE A 404 20.94 4.24 0.23
N THR A 405 20.86 4.23 1.56
CA THR A 405 19.92 5.06 2.31
C THR A 405 20.65 5.89 3.36
N ARG A 406 20.13 7.08 3.61
CA ARG A 406 20.49 7.96 4.74
C ARG A 406 19.19 8.40 5.39
N GLN A 407 19.20 8.69 6.68
CA GLN A 407 18.01 9.20 7.38
C GLN A 407 18.37 10.19 8.46
N VAL A 408 17.43 11.08 8.78
CA VAL A 408 17.52 12.08 9.83
C VAL A 408 16.21 12.14 10.61
N VAL A 409 16.29 12.19 11.94
CA VAL A 409 15.15 12.46 12.81
C VAL A 409 15.02 13.98 12.95
N THR A 410 13.82 14.51 12.71
CA THR A 410 13.57 15.96 12.67
C THR A 410 12.96 16.44 14.01
N PRO A 411 13.36 17.62 14.56
CA PRO A 411 12.86 18.07 15.86
C PRO A 411 11.35 18.27 15.93
N LYS A 412 10.74 18.64 14.80
CA LYS A 412 9.29 18.74 14.55
C LYS A 412 8.89 17.71 13.49
N ALA A 413 7.63 17.28 13.47
CA ALA A 413 7.11 16.48 12.37
C ALA A 413 6.92 17.36 11.12
N ILE A 414 7.59 17.01 10.02
CA ILE A 414 7.62 17.77 8.77
C ILE A 414 6.76 17.14 7.68
N TYR A 415 6.45 17.92 6.65
CA TYR A 415 5.69 17.50 5.45
C TYR A 415 5.77 18.51 4.30
N LEU A 416 6.11 19.77 4.58
CA LEU A 416 6.25 20.83 3.58
C LEU A 416 7.48 20.60 2.69
N ALA A 417 7.37 20.94 1.40
CA ALA A 417 8.44 20.74 0.42
C ALA A 417 9.77 21.40 0.84
N ASP A 418 9.72 22.62 1.39
CA ASP A 418 10.93 23.32 1.87
C ASP A 418 11.56 22.63 3.09
N ASP A 419 10.76 22.18 4.07
CA ASP A 419 11.27 21.42 5.23
C ASP A 419 11.92 20.10 4.76
N LEU A 420 11.26 19.39 3.83
CA LEU A 420 11.73 18.12 3.27
C LEU A 420 13.04 18.31 2.48
N TYR A 421 13.11 19.32 1.60
CA TYR A 421 14.31 19.63 0.82
C TYR A 421 15.48 20.03 1.72
N ASN A 422 15.26 20.93 2.68
CA ASN A 422 16.32 21.42 3.58
C ASN A 422 16.89 20.32 4.49
N HIS A 423 16.08 19.33 4.89
CA HIS A 423 16.58 18.16 5.63
C HIS A 423 17.20 17.08 4.72
N ALA A 424 16.82 16.98 3.45
CA ALA A 424 17.39 16.03 2.50
C ALA A 424 18.73 16.49 1.89
N LEU A 425 18.91 17.80 1.71
CA LEU A 425 20.07 18.40 1.05
C LEU A 425 21.42 18.04 1.73
N PRO A 426 21.56 18.07 3.07
CA PRO A 426 22.77 17.61 3.76
C PRO A 426 23.02 16.10 3.59
N MET A 427 21.96 15.28 3.52
CA MET A 427 22.11 13.84 3.31
C MET A 427 22.66 13.52 1.92
N LEU A 428 22.25 14.25 0.88
CA LEU A 428 22.83 14.12 -0.46
C LEU A 428 24.27 14.63 -0.50
N ALA A 429 24.55 15.81 0.08
CA ALA A 429 25.90 16.36 0.13
C ALA A 429 26.90 15.41 0.82
N LYS A 430 26.47 14.70 1.88
CA LYS A 430 27.31 13.67 2.51
C LYS A 430 27.55 12.47 1.59
N VAL A 431 26.56 12.01 0.84
CA VAL A 431 26.72 10.91 -0.13
C VAL A 431 27.69 11.29 -1.27
N GLU A 432 27.69 12.55 -1.72
CA GLU A 432 28.66 13.06 -2.70
C GLU A 432 30.09 13.13 -2.13
N GLN A 433 30.25 13.51 -0.86
CA GLN A 433 31.55 13.48 -0.17
C GLN A 433 32.06 12.04 0.05
N GLU A 434 31.17 11.11 0.40
CA GLU A 434 31.45 9.68 0.55
C GLU A 434 31.75 9.00 -0.80
N MET A 435 31.34 9.58 -1.94
CA MET A 435 31.45 9.00 -3.28
C MET A 435 31.85 10.04 -4.35
N PRO A 436 33.14 10.38 -4.50
CA PRO A 436 33.61 11.45 -5.41
C PRO A 436 33.27 11.27 -6.90
N SER A 437 32.85 10.08 -7.33
CA SER A 437 32.39 9.76 -8.68
C SER A 437 30.89 9.41 -8.74
N LEU A 438 30.08 10.01 -7.86
CA LEU A 438 28.65 9.72 -7.71
C LEU A 438 27.90 9.83 -9.04
N LYS A 439 27.25 8.72 -9.44
CA LYS A 439 26.38 8.66 -10.61
C LYS A 439 25.12 7.88 -10.29
N LEU A 440 23.99 8.57 -10.18
CA LEU A 440 22.71 8.03 -9.75
C LEU A 440 21.83 7.63 -10.94
N ARG A 441 20.95 6.66 -10.72
CA ARG A 441 19.84 6.28 -11.62
C ARG A 441 18.47 6.33 -10.96
N LEU A 442 18.41 6.50 -9.63
CA LEU A 442 17.18 6.73 -8.87
C LEU A 442 17.52 7.56 -7.64
N MET A 443 16.57 8.43 -7.28
CA MET A 443 16.53 9.17 -6.02
C MET A 443 15.09 9.11 -5.50
N GLY A 444 14.92 9.11 -4.18
CA GLY A 444 13.61 9.10 -3.52
C GLY A 444 13.67 9.61 -2.09
N LEU A 445 12.54 10.13 -1.62
CA LEU A 445 12.35 10.62 -0.26
C LEU A 445 11.19 9.85 0.40
N ARG A 446 11.37 9.47 1.67
CA ARG A 446 10.36 8.76 2.45
C ARG A 446 10.30 9.30 3.88
N CYS A 447 9.11 9.67 4.33
CA CYS A 447 8.83 9.97 5.72
C CYS A 447 8.33 8.73 6.48
N THR A 448 8.85 8.53 7.69
CA THR A 448 8.38 7.53 8.66
C THR A 448 8.07 8.18 10.01
N HIS A 449 7.60 7.39 10.98
CA HIS A 449 7.09 7.88 12.27
C HIS A 449 6.02 8.96 12.05
N LEU A 450 4.92 8.52 11.42
CA LEU A 450 3.88 9.43 10.95
C LEU A 450 3.05 9.99 12.12
N VAL A 451 2.59 11.22 11.95
CA VAL A 451 1.69 11.94 12.85
C VAL A 451 0.52 12.42 12.00
N SER A 452 -0.71 12.03 12.35
CA SER A 452 -1.88 12.45 11.59
C SER A 452 -2.12 13.95 11.69
N THR A 453 -2.65 14.53 10.61
CA THR A 453 -3.12 15.92 10.52
C THR A 453 -4.63 16.03 10.48
N LYS A 454 -5.35 14.90 10.49
CA LYS A 454 -6.79 14.87 10.74
C LYS A 454 -7.07 15.64 12.02
N LYS A 455 -8.00 16.59 11.97
CA LYS A 455 -8.43 17.31 13.18
C LYS A 455 -8.93 16.26 14.18
N PRO A 456 -8.48 16.29 15.45
CA PRO A 456 -9.09 15.43 16.46
C PRO A 456 -10.57 15.78 16.53
N ASP A 457 -11.44 14.77 16.53
CA ASP A 457 -12.86 15.00 16.75
C ASP A 457 -13.05 15.70 18.10
N THR A 458 -13.68 16.88 18.06
CA THR A 458 -13.89 17.68 19.26
C THR A 458 -14.84 16.99 20.24
N ARG A 459 -15.80 16.16 19.76
CA ARG A 459 -16.64 15.34 20.63
C ARG A 459 -15.82 14.27 21.35
N ALA A 460 -14.89 13.60 20.66
CA ALA A 460 -13.93 12.69 21.29
C ALA A 460 -12.96 13.39 22.26
N PHE A 461 -12.50 14.61 21.95
CA PHE A 461 -11.61 15.40 22.83
C PHE A 461 -12.30 15.85 24.11
N PHE A 462 -13.58 16.23 24.04
CA PHE A 462 -14.41 16.57 25.21
C PHE A 462 -15.10 15.35 25.87
N GLY A 463 -14.73 14.12 25.49
CA GLY A 463 -15.17 12.89 26.16
C GLY A 463 -16.60 12.42 25.84
N PHE A 464 -17.31 13.07 24.91
CA PHE A 464 -18.68 12.72 24.51
C PHE A 464 -18.72 11.49 23.57
N LYS A 465 -18.34 10.32 24.08
CA LYS A 465 -18.69 9.04 23.44
C LYS A 465 -20.14 8.67 23.75
N PRO A 466 -21.01 8.42 22.74
CA PRO A 466 -22.27 7.74 22.99
C PRO A 466 -21.97 6.33 23.53
N ARG A 467 -22.64 5.97 24.62
CA ARG A 467 -22.36 4.75 25.39
C ARG A 467 -22.97 3.53 24.69
N ARG A 468 -22.25 2.92 23.74
CA ARG A 468 -22.60 1.58 23.25
C ARG A 468 -22.67 0.61 24.44
N ILE A 469 -23.76 -0.14 24.52
CA ILE A 469 -23.97 -1.16 25.54
C ILE A 469 -23.41 -2.47 24.97
N GLU A 470 -22.17 -2.76 25.32
CA GLU A 470 -21.56 -4.08 25.20
C GLU A 470 -21.19 -4.53 26.63
N SER A 471 -21.55 -5.75 26.99
CA SER A 471 -21.57 -6.25 28.37
C SER A 471 -20.32 -7.05 28.74
N SER A 472 -19.75 -6.78 29.92
CA SER A 472 -18.94 -7.69 30.78
C SER A 472 -17.76 -8.46 30.14
N ASP A 473 -16.52 -8.43 30.65
CA ASP A 473 -15.95 -7.83 31.86
C ASP A 473 -14.45 -7.57 31.66
N LEU A 474 -13.88 -6.54 32.32
CA LEU A 474 -12.48 -6.54 32.78
C LEU A 474 -12.32 -5.66 34.02
N THR A 475 -11.55 -6.15 34.99
CA THR A 475 -11.09 -5.39 36.17
C THR A 475 -9.81 -4.59 35.86
N PRO A 476 -9.56 -3.46 36.55
CA PRO A 476 -8.36 -2.65 36.35
C PRO A 476 -7.17 -3.14 37.20
N ASP A 477 -5.96 -2.94 36.70
CA ASP A 477 -4.78 -2.71 37.54
C ASP A 477 -3.86 -1.64 36.90
N SER A 478 -2.93 -1.11 37.69
CA SER A 478 -2.27 0.19 37.45
C SER A 478 -0.75 0.11 37.57
N SER A 479 -0.03 0.85 36.72
CA SER A 479 1.40 1.13 36.91
C SER A 479 1.90 2.33 36.08
N THR A 480 1.51 3.55 36.47
CA THR A 480 2.10 4.77 35.90
C THR A 480 3.52 4.99 36.45
N MET A 481 4.55 4.67 35.67
CA MET A 481 5.92 5.14 35.95
C MET A 481 6.31 6.32 35.06
N LYS A 482 6.49 7.49 35.69
CA LYS A 482 7.17 8.64 35.07
C LYS A 482 8.66 8.34 34.95
N ARG A 483 9.29 8.67 33.82
CA ARG A 483 10.75 8.88 33.75
C ARG A 483 11.04 10.37 33.60
N LYS A 484 12.10 10.82 34.26
CA LYS A 484 12.70 12.14 34.03
C LYS A 484 13.35 12.18 32.65
N VAL A 485 13.41 13.38 32.08
CA VAL A 485 14.47 13.76 31.14
C VAL A 485 15.66 14.23 32.00
N ASP A 486 16.87 13.87 31.60
CA ASP A 486 18.12 14.49 32.05
C ASP A 486 18.89 14.90 30.79
N ASP A 487 19.67 15.98 30.87
CA ASP A 487 20.17 16.71 29.69
C ASP A 487 21.66 17.04 29.85
N SER A 488 22.54 16.33 29.12
CA SER A 488 23.95 16.69 28.93
C SER A 488 24.68 15.83 27.88
N ALA A 489 25.84 16.33 27.47
CA ALA A 489 26.93 15.68 26.71
C ALA A 489 26.78 15.61 25.17
N GLU A 490 27.88 15.94 24.50
CA GLU A 490 28.00 16.11 23.05
C GLU A 490 28.74 14.92 22.40
N GLY A 491 28.34 14.59 21.17
CA GLY A 491 29.29 14.31 20.09
C GLY A 491 30.26 13.13 20.20
N GLU A 492 29.77 11.89 20.15
CA GLU A 492 30.55 10.79 19.57
C GLU A 492 29.69 9.89 18.66
N TRP A 493 30.31 9.22 17.68
CA TRP A 493 29.61 8.58 16.55
C TRP A 493 29.47 7.07 16.75
N GLU A 494 28.33 6.61 17.25
CA GLU A 494 28.05 5.17 17.39
C GLU A 494 27.95 4.46 16.03
N THR A 495 28.93 3.60 15.75
CA THR A 495 28.83 2.62 14.66
C THR A 495 28.23 1.34 15.24
N TRP A 496 26.92 1.18 15.08
CA TRP A 496 26.17 0.07 15.69
C TRP A 496 26.59 -1.30 15.13
N PRO A 497 26.81 -2.33 15.98
CA PRO A 497 27.15 -3.68 15.52
C PRO A 497 26.06 -4.31 14.65
N GLU A 498 26.43 -5.02 13.58
CA GLU A 498 25.49 -5.62 12.62
C GLU A 498 24.70 -6.85 13.15
N GLU A 499 24.85 -7.23 14.43
CA GLU A 499 24.39 -8.52 14.97
C GLU A 499 23.15 -8.46 15.90
N GLU A 500 22.38 -7.37 15.99
CA GLU A 500 21.11 -7.39 16.74
C GLU A 500 19.89 -6.67 16.09
N LEU A 501 19.89 -6.52 14.76
CA LEU A 501 18.69 -6.17 13.99
C LEU A 501 18.15 -7.39 13.22
N VAL A 502 17.31 -8.20 13.88
CA VAL A 502 16.34 -9.09 13.19
C VAL A 502 15.19 -8.22 12.68
N ASP A 503 15.52 -7.34 11.73
CA ASP A 503 14.59 -6.37 11.16
C ASP A 503 13.50 -7.07 10.32
N ILE A 504 12.32 -6.47 10.27
CA ILE A 504 11.15 -7.14 9.68
C ILE A 504 11.17 -6.98 8.15
N THR A 505 11.66 -8.03 7.49
CA THR A 505 11.69 -8.30 6.03
C THR A 505 12.77 -7.61 5.19
N ASP A 506 13.23 -8.36 4.18
CA ASP A 506 13.86 -7.82 2.97
C ASP A 506 12.92 -6.81 2.27
N ALA A 507 13.12 -5.52 2.55
CA ALA A 507 12.66 -4.39 1.74
C ALA A 507 11.19 -4.48 1.23
N GLU A 508 10.27 -4.92 2.09
CA GLU A 508 8.81 -4.98 1.83
C GLU A 508 8.44 -5.57 0.45
N LEU A 509 9.07 -6.69 0.03
CA LEU A 509 8.79 -7.36 -1.26
C LEU A 509 8.89 -6.40 -2.47
N GLU A 510 9.99 -5.64 -2.55
CA GLU A 510 10.29 -4.62 -3.56
C GLU A 510 9.31 -3.43 -3.62
N ALA A 511 8.33 -3.34 -2.70
CA ALA A 511 7.16 -2.47 -2.84
C ALA A 511 6.45 -2.65 -4.21
N SER A 512 6.31 -3.90 -4.67
CA SER A 512 5.51 -4.27 -5.86
C SER A 512 5.85 -3.48 -7.14
N ALA A 513 7.05 -3.68 -7.67
CA ALA A 513 7.53 -3.25 -9.00
C ALA A 513 7.52 -1.73 -9.33
N SER A 514 6.99 -0.87 -8.46
CA SER A 514 6.76 0.56 -8.78
C SER A 514 8.05 1.36 -9.01
N ALA A 515 9.15 0.97 -8.35
CA ALA A 515 10.47 1.61 -8.48
C ALA A 515 11.11 1.52 -9.89
N LEU A 516 10.50 0.77 -10.81
CA LEU A 516 10.92 0.59 -12.20
C LEU A 516 10.00 1.26 -13.23
N LEU A 517 8.94 1.95 -12.80
CA LEU A 517 7.95 2.60 -13.67
C LEU A 517 8.41 3.97 -14.20
N GLY A 518 9.70 4.09 -14.50
CA GLY A 518 10.23 5.22 -15.26
C GLY A 518 9.91 5.06 -16.75
N ASN A 519 8.88 5.75 -17.25
CA ASN A 519 8.73 5.97 -18.69
C ASN A 519 9.88 6.83 -19.18
N GLU A 520 10.76 6.29 -20.04
CA GLU A 520 11.66 7.13 -20.83
C GLU A 520 10.84 7.96 -21.83
N ARG A 521 10.74 9.27 -21.60
CA ARG A 521 10.27 10.24 -22.59
C ARG A 521 10.80 11.64 -22.32
N ASP A 522 10.60 12.48 -23.31
CA ASP A 522 11.25 13.77 -23.56
C ASP A 522 10.75 14.90 -22.64
N ASP A 523 11.55 15.96 -22.47
CA ASP A 523 11.30 17.08 -21.55
C ASP A 523 10.28 18.10 -22.11
N GLY A 524 9.06 17.61 -22.38
CA GLY A 524 7.93 18.42 -22.86
C GLY A 524 7.10 19.04 -21.72
N PRO A 525 6.76 20.34 -21.76
CA PRO A 525 5.99 21.01 -20.70
C PRO A 525 4.48 20.72 -20.81
N GLY A 526 4.06 19.52 -20.38
CA GLY A 526 2.65 19.17 -20.24
C GLY A 526 2.40 17.66 -20.19
N ASP A 527 2.19 17.13 -18.98
CA ASP A 527 1.61 15.80 -18.76
C ASP A 527 0.82 15.80 -17.44
N ASN A 528 -0.25 15.02 -17.36
CA ASN A 528 -1.12 14.99 -16.18
C ASN A 528 -0.51 14.16 -15.04
N TYR A 529 -0.95 14.43 -13.81
CA TYR A 529 -0.37 13.92 -12.57
C TYR A 529 -0.23 12.38 -12.55
N ARG A 530 0.99 11.89 -12.33
CA ARG A 530 1.29 10.45 -12.31
C ARG A 530 1.16 9.90 -10.88
N HIS A 531 0.06 9.20 -10.61
CA HIS A 531 -0.22 8.64 -9.29
C HIS A 531 0.63 7.40 -8.99
N HIS A 532 1.44 7.45 -7.92
CA HIS A 532 2.30 6.35 -7.49
C HIS A 532 2.19 6.11 -5.97
N GLY A 533 1.49 5.02 -5.59
CA GLY A 533 1.38 4.57 -4.21
C GLY A 533 0.14 3.71 -3.98
N LYS A 534 0.04 3.06 -2.82
CA LYS A 534 -1.23 2.46 -2.37
C LYS A 534 -2.15 3.57 -1.87
N GLU A 535 -3.05 4.01 -2.72
CA GLU A 535 -4.19 4.82 -2.29
C GLU A 535 -5.17 3.93 -1.51
N VAL A 536 -5.38 4.29 -0.24
CA VAL A 536 -6.34 3.62 0.63
C VAL A 536 -7.67 4.36 0.44
N VAL A 537 -8.42 3.91 -0.55
CA VAL A 537 -9.79 4.37 -0.81
C VAL A 537 -10.72 3.63 0.14
N PRO A 538 -11.56 4.32 0.93
CA PRO A 538 -12.53 3.67 1.80
C PRO A 538 -13.49 2.76 1.03
N ASN A 539 -14.00 1.73 1.69
CA ASN A 539 -14.93 0.79 1.05
C ASN A 539 -16.19 1.51 0.54
N PRO A 540 -16.69 1.19 -0.67
CA PRO A 540 -17.97 1.71 -1.15
C PRO A 540 -19.09 1.33 -0.17
N LYS A 541 -19.99 2.29 0.13
CA LYS A 541 -21.18 1.99 0.92
C LYS A 541 -22.13 1.11 0.10
N PRO A 542 -22.65 -0.01 0.64
CA PRO A 542 -23.60 -0.85 -0.10
C PRO A 542 -24.83 -0.04 -0.48
N LYS A 543 -25.17 -0.07 -1.78
CA LYS A 543 -26.37 0.57 -2.31
C LYS A 543 -27.57 -0.25 -1.84
N LYS A 544 -28.46 0.34 -1.02
CA LYS A 544 -29.73 -0.31 -0.62
C LYS A 544 -30.51 -0.69 -1.90
N LYS A 545 -30.48 -1.96 -2.31
CA LYS A 545 -31.31 -2.47 -3.41
C LYS A 545 -32.78 -2.39 -2.96
N PRO A 546 -33.68 -1.70 -3.68
CA PRO A 546 -35.11 -1.73 -3.37
C PRO A 546 -35.63 -3.15 -3.63
N VAL A 547 -36.12 -3.81 -2.58
CA VAL A 547 -36.64 -5.18 -2.67
C VAL A 547 -37.97 -5.13 -3.43
N SER A 548 -38.03 -5.78 -4.59
CA SER A 548 -39.19 -5.71 -5.48
C SER A 548 -40.05 -6.97 -5.46
N ALA A 549 -41.37 -6.76 -5.54
CA ALA A 549 -42.40 -7.74 -5.87
C ALA A 549 -42.58 -8.95 -4.92
N LYS A 550 -43.20 -8.71 -3.75
CA LYS A 550 -44.62 -9.07 -3.52
C LYS A 550 -45.14 -8.67 -2.13
N LEU A 551 -45.78 -7.51 -2.06
CA LEU A 551 -46.97 -7.21 -1.24
C LEU A 551 -47.57 -5.90 -1.76
N GLU A 552 -48.82 -5.63 -1.41
CA GLU A 552 -49.64 -4.58 -2.05
C GLU A 552 -49.52 -3.22 -1.35
N GLU A 553 -49.82 -2.17 -2.13
CA GLU A 553 -49.89 -0.73 -1.80
C GLU A 553 -49.63 -0.30 -0.35
N LYS A 554 -48.43 0.26 -0.12
CA LYS A 554 -48.25 1.52 0.61
C LYS A 554 -46.95 2.21 0.21
N ALA A 555 -47.00 3.53 0.06
CA ALA A 555 -45.78 4.33 0.03
C ALA A 555 -45.29 4.48 1.47
N GLU A 556 -43.99 4.29 1.69
CA GLU A 556 -43.34 4.72 2.92
C GLU A 556 -43.14 6.23 2.80
N GLU A 557 -44.06 6.99 3.38
CA GLU A 557 -43.87 8.41 3.65
C GLU A 557 -42.71 8.53 4.65
N GLU A 558 -41.69 9.33 4.33
CA GLU A 558 -40.69 9.71 5.33
C GLU A 558 -41.42 10.51 6.42
N GLU A 559 -41.52 9.97 7.64
CA GLU A 559 -42.11 10.69 8.77
C GLU A 559 -41.22 11.92 9.07
N GLU A 560 -41.60 13.08 8.51
CA GLU A 560 -40.97 14.36 8.82
C GLU A 560 -41.08 14.60 10.32
N GLU A 561 -39.98 14.42 11.06
CA GLU A 561 -39.94 14.76 12.48
C GLU A 561 -39.95 16.30 12.61
N TRP A 562 -40.78 16.82 13.52
CA TRP A 562 -40.91 18.26 13.77
C TRP A 562 -40.47 18.60 15.20
N TRP A 563 -39.68 19.66 15.34
CA TRP A 563 -39.21 20.19 16.62
C TRP A 563 -39.81 21.59 16.86
N ASP A 564 -40.44 21.79 18.02
CA ASP A 564 -40.99 23.10 18.40
C ASP A 564 -39.89 24.08 18.84
N CYS A 565 -39.87 25.27 18.25
CA CYS A 565 -38.97 26.34 18.69
C CYS A 565 -39.33 26.78 20.12
N PRO A 566 -38.42 26.70 21.11
CA PRO A 566 -38.72 27.02 22.51
C PRO A 566 -38.99 28.50 22.80
N ILE A 567 -38.80 29.39 21.80
CA ILE A 567 -38.97 30.85 21.93
C ILE A 567 -40.31 31.32 21.35
N CYS A 568 -40.80 30.68 20.28
CA CYS A 568 -42.02 31.11 19.60
C CYS A 568 -43.09 30.01 19.44
N SER A 569 -42.83 28.80 19.95
CA SER A 569 -43.73 27.63 19.91
C SER A 569 -44.30 27.35 18.52
N ARG A 570 -43.42 27.42 17.51
CA ARG A 570 -43.71 27.01 16.14
C ARG A 570 -42.96 25.72 15.83
N PRO A 571 -43.62 24.71 15.25
CA PRO A 571 -42.93 23.52 14.78
C PRO A 571 -42.06 23.89 13.59
N GLN A 572 -40.83 23.37 13.56
CA GLN A 572 -39.89 23.43 12.45
C GLN A 572 -39.45 22.00 12.10
N THR A 573 -39.01 21.75 10.87
CA THR A 573 -38.44 20.46 10.46
C THR A 573 -37.21 20.10 11.31
N ALA A 574 -36.99 18.81 11.59
CA ALA A 574 -35.87 18.24 12.35
C ALA A 574 -34.48 18.33 11.67
N ASP A 575 -34.17 19.47 11.03
CA ASP A 575 -32.85 19.82 10.52
C ASP A 575 -32.13 20.69 11.57
N GLU A 576 -31.08 20.14 12.19
CA GLU A 576 -30.25 20.82 13.20
C GLU A 576 -29.74 22.19 12.73
N ARG A 577 -29.51 22.39 11.43
CA ARG A 577 -29.06 23.68 10.89
C ARG A 577 -30.21 24.68 10.79
N GLN A 578 -31.33 24.29 10.19
CA GLN A 578 -32.47 25.19 9.99
C GLN A 578 -33.15 25.55 11.32
N PHE A 579 -33.21 24.61 12.28
CA PHE A 579 -33.74 24.84 13.62
C PHE A 579 -32.91 25.85 14.41
N ASN A 580 -31.58 25.74 14.38
CA ASN A 580 -30.70 26.71 15.05
C ASN A 580 -30.76 28.10 14.39
N GLU A 581 -30.78 28.18 13.05
CA GLU A 581 -30.94 29.46 12.32
C GLU A 581 -32.28 30.13 12.65
N HIS A 582 -33.36 29.36 12.81
CA HIS A 582 -34.65 29.86 13.29
C HIS A 582 -34.58 30.36 14.75
N ILE A 583 -33.88 29.65 15.64
CA ILE A 583 -33.71 30.04 17.05
C ILE A 583 -32.95 31.36 17.16
N ASP A 584 -31.83 31.52 16.45
CA ASP A 584 -31.06 32.78 16.43
C ASP A 584 -31.89 33.96 15.92
N LEU A 585 -32.73 33.72 14.90
CA LEU A 585 -33.65 34.73 14.36
C LEU A 585 -34.81 35.04 15.33
N CYS A 586 -35.19 34.12 16.20
CA CYS A 586 -36.17 34.35 17.27
C CYS A 586 -35.57 35.08 18.49
N LEU A 587 -34.34 34.73 18.91
CA LEU A 587 -33.61 35.43 19.96
C LEU A 587 -33.41 36.91 19.60
N SER A 588 -32.87 37.17 18.40
CA SER A 588 -32.63 38.54 17.91
C SER A 588 -33.92 39.35 17.74
N ARG A 589 -35.04 38.71 17.34
CA ARG A 589 -36.36 39.37 17.30
C ARG A 589 -36.85 39.87 18.66
N GLN A 590 -36.53 39.17 19.74
CA GLN A 590 -36.89 39.62 21.08
C GLN A 590 -36.05 40.83 21.48
N THR A 591 -34.73 40.79 21.27
CA THR A 591 -33.82 41.93 21.51
C THR A 591 -34.20 43.18 20.72
N ILE A 592 -34.65 43.01 19.46
CA ILE A 592 -35.13 44.11 18.62
C ILE A 592 -36.44 44.71 19.16
N ARG A 593 -37.37 43.89 19.67
CA ARG A 593 -38.60 44.38 20.32
C ARG A 593 -38.31 45.15 21.61
N ASP A 594 -37.43 44.61 22.46
CA ASP A 594 -37.05 45.26 23.72
C ASP A 594 -36.34 46.61 23.49
N ALA A 595 -35.57 46.74 22.40
CA ALA A 595 -34.98 48.01 21.99
C ALA A 595 -36.05 49.02 21.53
N VAL A 596 -36.97 48.61 20.64
CA VAL A 596 -38.05 49.47 20.14
C VAL A 596 -39.01 49.90 21.25
N GLN A 597 -39.31 49.02 22.22
CA GLN A 597 -40.18 49.40 23.35
C GLN A 597 -39.56 50.51 24.21
N ARG A 598 -38.25 50.47 24.46
CA ARG A 598 -37.55 51.53 25.23
C ARG A 598 -37.56 52.89 24.53
N GLU A 599 -37.52 52.93 23.19
CA GLU A 599 -37.67 54.17 22.44
C GLU A 599 -39.12 54.71 22.53
N THR A 600 -40.14 53.83 22.57
CA THR A 600 -41.55 54.25 22.60
C THR A 600 -42.10 54.67 23.97
N GLU A 601 -41.45 54.32 25.09
CA GLU A 601 -41.88 54.81 26.42
C GLU A 601 -41.52 56.29 26.67
N SER A 602 -40.68 56.89 25.81
CA SER A 602 -40.19 58.26 25.96
C SER A 602 -40.65 59.22 24.85
N ILE A 603 -41.97 59.44 24.71
CA ILE A 603 -42.58 60.70 24.19
C ILE A 603 -44.11 60.67 24.36
N SER A 604 -44.70 61.75 24.88
CA SER A 604 -46.15 62.04 24.84
C SER A 604 -46.44 63.53 25.08
N PRO A 605 -47.55 64.09 24.54
CA PRO A 605 -47.36 65.26 23.65
C PRO A 605 -48.34 66.44 23.85
N VAL A 606 -48.01 67.58 23.21
CA VAL A 606 -48.97 68.65 22.80
C VAL A 606 -48.47 69.36 21.50
N PRO A 607 -49.34 69.98 20.67
CA PRO A 607 -49.14 70.01 19.21
C PRO A 607 -49.32 71.38 18.51
N ARG A 608 -49.15 71.44 17.17
CA ARG A 608 -50.21 71.88 16.21
C ARG A 608 -49.80 71.93 14.71
N ASN A 609 -50.56 71.17 13.91
CA ASN A 609 -51.25 71.54 12.65
C ASN A 609 -50.58 72.10 11.37
N ASN A 610 -51.02 71.49 10.26
CA ASN A 610 -51.26 72.00 8.88
C ASN A 610 -50.15 71.91 7.81
N GLU A 611 -50.15 70.79 7.06
CA GLU A 611 -50.53 70.62 5.63
C GLU A 611 -50.07 71.61 4.49
N PRO A 612 -50.05 71.19 3.19
CA PRO A 612 -48.82 71.09 2.38
C PRO A 612 -48.96 71.84 1.02
N PRO A 613 -48.39 71.47 -0.17
CA PRO A 613 -47.30 70.54 -0.59
C PRO A 613 -46.21 71.31 -1.42
N ASP A 614 -45.45 70.85 -2.43
CA ASP A 614 -45.31 69.60 -3.21
C ASP A 614 -43.92 69.50 -3.93
N ALA A 615 -43.71 68.40 -4.67
CA ALA A 615 -43.12 68.36 -6.03
C ALA A 615 -41.58 68.28 -6.25
N ASN A 616 -41.09 67.03 -6.18
CA ASN A 616 -40.52 66.26 -7.33
C ASN A 616 -39.17 66.62 -8.04
N LYS A 617 -38.47 65.54 -8.43
CA LYS A 617 -37.42 65.38 -9.49
C LYS A 617 -36.01 66.01 -9.27
N ARG A 618 -34.92 65.57 -9.95
CA ARG A 618 -34.40 64.24 -10.44
C ARG A 618 -33.03 64.46 -11.12
N LEU A 619 -32.28 63.38 -11.42
CA LEU A 619 -31.15 63.26 -12.41
C LEU A 619 -29.77 63.79 -11.90
N LYS A 620 -28.69 62.96 -11.85
CA LYS A 620 -27.70 62.57 -12.91
C LYS A 620 -26.70 63.70 -13.26
N THR A 621 -25.41 63.49 -13.60
CA THR A 621 -24.59 62.28 -13.92
C THR A 621 -23.07 62.61 -13.90
N ASN A 622 -22.20 61.59 -13.78
CA ASN A 622 -20.84 61.50 -14.38
C ASN A 622 -19.73 62.50 -13.93
N SER A 623 -18.42 62.29 -14.16
CA SER A 623 -17.62 61.08 -14.42
C SER A 623 -16.10 61.37 -14.39
N GLY A 624 -15.28 60.42 -13.89
CA GLY A 624 -13.82 60.33 -14.15
C GLY A 624 -12.93 61.40 -13.48
N GLU A 625 -11.59 61.35 -13.56
CA GLU A 625 -10.68 60.20 -13.78
C GLU A 625 -9.20 60.61 -13.49
N LYS A 626 -8.30 59.62 -13.33
CA LYS A 626 -6.83 59.67 -13.61
C LYS A 626 -5.87 60.58 -12.80
N LYS A 627 -5.10 59.88 -11.95
CA LYS A 627 -3.61 59.70 -12.00
C LYS A 627 -2.62 60.77 -11.48
N ARG A 628 -1.64 60.24 -10.71
CA ARG A 628 -0.25 60.72 -10.46
C ARG A 628 -0.11 62.01 -9.61
N GLY A 629 0.92 62.15 -8.77
CA GLY A 629 1.89 61.16 -8.29
C GLY A 629 3.17 61.75 -7.69
N HIS A 630 3.70 61.11 -6.65
CA HIS A 630 5.09 61.12 -6.14
C HIS A 630 5.78 62.46 -5.80
N ASN A 631 6.24 62.61 -4.55
CA ASN A 631 7.50 63.29 -4.25
C ASN A 631 8.12 62.73 -2.93
N SER A 632 9.40 63.04 -2.64
CA SER A 632 10.20 62.40 -1.58
C SER A 632 11.00 63.38 -0.70
N ASN A 633 11.81 62.83 0.22
CA ASN A 633 12.86 63.47 1.05
C ASN A 633 12.37 64.18 2.34
N ALA A 634 13.12 64.22 3.46
CA ALA A 634 14.24 63.37 3.94
C ALA A 634 14.54 63.62 5.45
N ALA A 635 15.12 62.61 6.12
CA ALA A 635 16.01 62.61 7.31
C ALA A 635 15.74 63.51 8.56
N THR A 636 15.84 62.91 9.77
CA THR A 636 16.96 63.15 10.75
C THR A 636 16.93 62.22 11.99
N VAL A 637 18.05 61.50 12.22
CA VAL A 637 18.79 61.25 13.49
C VAL A 637 18.06 60.79 14.79
N ASP A 638 18.45 59.60 15.28
CA ASP A 638 18.29 59.02 16.64
C ASP A 638 19.47 59.43 17.56
N PRO A 639 19.31 59.55 18.91
CA PRO A 639 19.91 58.50 19.79
C PRO A 639 19.28 58.29 21.19
N LYS A 640 19.00 57.03 21.60
CA LYS A 640 19.61 56.32 22.79
C LYS A 640 18.76 55.19 23.46
N GLN A 641 19.39 53.99 23.55
CA GLN A 641 19.57 53.11 24.76
C GLN A 641 18.34 52.59 25.55
N ARG A 642 18.24 51.34 26.05
CA ARG A 642 19.15 50.18 26.34
C ARG A 642 18.41 48.86 25.94
N LYS A 643 19.02 47.76 25.47
CA LYS A 643 19.93 46.78 26.13
C LYS A 643 19.30 46.07 27.35
N LEU A 644 19.35 44.73 27.57
CA LEU A 644 19.89 43.54 26.86
C LEU A 644 19.30 42.25 27.51
N PHE A 645 19.20 41.13 26.77
CA PHE A 645 19.49 39.72 27.18
C PHE A 645 18.69 39.06 28.35
N PHE A 646 18.64 37.73 28.52
CA PHE A 646 18.67 36.54 27.64
C PHE A 646 18.09 35.37 28.48
N GLY A 647 17.68 34.26 27.85
CA GLY A 647 17.15 33.07 28.54
C GLY A 647 16.64 32.04 27.54
#